data_AF-A0A2V6YP41-F1
#
_entry.id   AF-A0A2V6YP41-F1
#
_cell.length_a   1.000
_cell.length_b   1.000
_cell.length_c   1.000
_cell.angle_alpha   90.00
_cell.angle_beta   90.00
_cell.angle_gamma   90.00
#
_symmetry.space_group_name_H-M   'P 1'
#
loop_
_entity.id
_entity.type
_entity.pdbx_description
1 polymer ?
#
loop_
_entity_poly.entity_id
_entity_poly.type
_entity_poly.pdbx_seq_one_letter_code
_entity_poly.pdbx_strand_id
1 'polypeptide(L)'
;MNRRDFFKIVTVSGAAAATGGCQQASETILPLVVPNEQLVPGVASWFATVCRECPAGCGVIARNREGRVVKLEGNPDHPVNAGALCMRGQAALQGLYHPDRIAGPLVREGSAGFKSAPWDAAGKIVADKIGALRTGGKGRAIAVVTQLENGSLGGLLDRWVQALGARPRVTLEPFAYESIRAANRLTFNRDAIPYYAFEDAEVVFSFGADFIETWLSNVNYARTFARMHSFRDGRAGTFIHVEPRQSLTASNADEWVRNAPGTEGLLALAILRVMVDEGTADRRFGEAVASVDVKRAADESGVGVETIKRLAKVFAHAKPGLAVGGGVSVTGTNATQTQVAINLLNAAAGNVGKTVRFGADSAYGKVTPYSEVASLAGAMASGEVEVLILGPGVNPAFTLPSGLKLADAIRKVALVVSFASVPDQTSELAHVVLPATHWLESWGDYSPREGMVGFLQPTMSPIRDSRPMGDTLLRIGRGALGVEEGKGPIPWPTFEQYVKGAWAPLVKGDLEGALRRGGVFADVAPAPVTAKVTAGEVTAAKLDGEASGLTLLAYPSLRFYDGRSAVSSWLQEAPDTMTQAVWDAWVEISTETARRLGVVQGDMVAVKSTQGTLELPAYISPTLHPSAVAIPMGHRFTPYQRPRYVAADPRSLNPMDILPAVSDPTSGGLAFMSAKVTLSKLGTRRPLAVLQATHDQDGRELAQHVDLGAAREQALRGRAPEPPPPTLYENQKYPGPRWGMTIDVDACVGCQACVVSCQAENNVPVVGKASAAYGRQLHWIRLERWADGKPEHPTNTFLPMLCQHCEVAPCEPVCPVYAAYRTEEGLNGQVYNRCVGTRYCGNNCPYHVRRFNWFQYEFPAPLEVQLNPDVTVRQLGVMEKCTMCLQRIIAGKDRARDENRAVRDGDIQTACQQTCPTQAITFGNLKDEGSSVTKLTHSPRAYHVLEEIGTRPSITYLRKVVRGHA
;
A
#
# COMPACT_ATOMS: atom_id res chain seq x y z
N MET A 1 41.42 -8.00 48.33
CA MET A 1 40.74 -6.68 48.49
C MET A 1 40.15 -6.64 49.88
N ASN A 2 40.58 -5.72 50.76
CA ASN A 2 40.14 -5.71 52.16
C ASN A 2 38.82 -4.92 52.32
N ARG A 3 38.05 -5.19 53.38
CA ARG A 3 36.72 -4.60 53.63
C ARG A 3 36.71 -3.06 53.60
N ARG A 4 37.81 -2.43 54.00
CA ARG A 4 38.06 -0.98 53.99
C ARG A 4 38.34 -0.44 52.58
N ASP A 5 38.97 -1.24 51.72
CA ASP A 5 39.16 -0.91 50.30
C ASP A 5 37.84 -1.03 49.52
N PHE A 6 37.03 -2.03 49.85
CA PHE A 6 35.67 -2.18 49.30
C PHE A 6 34.78 -0.97 49.65
N PHE A 7 34.77 -0.53 50.92
CA PHE A 7 33.99 0.66 51.30
C PHE A 7 34.53 1.95 50.68
N LYS A 8 35.85 2.12 50.50
CA LYS A 8 36.39 3.28 49.77
C LYS A 8 35.95 3.28 48.31
N ILE A 9 36.00 2.13 47.63
CA ILE A 9 35.54 2.01 46.24
C ILE A 9 34.05 2.29 46.15
N VAL A 10 33.21 1.72 47.03
CA VAL A 10 31.75 1.96 47.06
C VAL A 10 31.40 3.40 47.41
N THR A 11 32.16 4.07 48.28
CA THR A 11 31.90 5.48 48.64
C THR A 11 32.33 6.44 47.52
N VAL A 12 33.43 6.14 46.82
CA VAL A 12 33.90 6.94 45.68
C VAL A 12 33.05 6.70 44.43
N SER A 13 32.60 5.46 44.17
CA SER A 13 31.69 5.15 43.06
C SER A 13 30.23 5.51 43.35
N GLY A 14 29.80 5.47 44.62
CA GLY A 14 28.48 5.94 45.06
C GLY A 14 28.32 7.47 45.01
N ALA A 15 29.37 8.23 45.35
CA ALA A 15 29.35 9.69 45.24
C ALA A 15 29.40 10.18 43.78
N ALA A 16 30.15 9.50 42.90
CA ALA A 16 30.16 9.81 41.47
C ALA A 16 28.85 9.41 40.75
N ALA A 17 28.17 8.35 41.21
CA ALA A 17 26.84 7.98 40.72
C ALA A 17 25.74 8.94 41.23
N ALA A 18 25.88 9.49 42.43
CA ALA A 18 24.93 10.46 43.00
C ALA A 18 25.02 11.86 42.37
N THR A 19 26.20 12.29 41.91
CA THR A 19 26.35 13.59 41.21
C THR A 19 25.92 13.53 39.74
N GLY A 20 25.99 12.36 39.10
CA GLY A 20 25.42 12.15 37.76
C GLY A 20 23.89 11.98 37.74
N GLY A 21 23.29 11.54 38.85
CA GLY A 21 21.85 11.27 38.96
C GLY A 21 20.95 12.50 39.19
N CYS A 22 21.53 13.67 39.49
CA CYS A 22 20.81 14.91 39.81
C CYS A 22 21.10 16.08 38.86
N GLN A 23 21.81 15.86 37.75
CA GLN A 23 21.89 16.86 36.68
C GLN A 23 20.86 16.49 35.61
N GLN A 24 19.67 17.10 35.69
CA GLN A 24 18.89 17.33 34.49
C GLN A 24 19.84 18.03 33.51
N ALA A 25 20.14 17.40 32.37
CA ALA A 25 20.82 18.11 31.29
C ALA A 25 20.05 19.41 31.06
N SER A 26 20.73 20.56 31.04
CA SER A 26 20.04 21.84 30.83
C SER A 26 19.35 21.78 29.47
N GLU A 27 18.04 21.67 29.45
CA GLU A 27 17.27 21.70 28.21
C GLU A 27 17.26 23.14 27.70
N THR A 28 17.84 23.36 26.51
CA THR A 28 17.87 24.67 25.88
C THR A 28 16.61 24.88 25.06
N ILE A 29 15.79 25.85 25.43
CA ILE A 29 14.65 26.29 24.62
C ILE A 29 15.17 27.35 23.63
N LEU A 30 15.17 27.01 22.34
CA LEU A 30 15.61 27.91 21.27
C LEU A 30 14.39 28.52 20.56
N PRO A 31 14.08 29.82 20.77
CA PRO A 31 13.01 30.47 20.02
C PRO A 31 13.43 30.71 18.56
N LEU A 32 12.43 30.95 17.70
CA LEU A 32 12.70 31.41 16.33
C LEU A 32 13.43 32.76 16.39
N VAL A 33 14.55 32.86 15.67
CA VAL A 33 15.32 34.12 15.54
C VAL A 33 14.46 35.21 14.89
N VAL A 34 13.64 34.82 13.91
CA VAL A 34 12.66 35.68 13.24
C VAL A 34 11.27 35.09 13.50
N PRO A 35 10.38 35.78 14.24
CA PRO A 35 9.02 35.33 14.45
C PRO A 35 8.28 35.13 13.11
N ASN A 36 7.51 34.05 13.01
CA ASN A 36 6.62 33.80 11.90
C ASN A 36 5.17 33.86 12.41
N GLU A 37 4.41 34.86 11.99
CA GLU A 37 3.02 35.07 12.44
C GLU A 37 2.07 33.91 12.07
N GLN A 38 2.45 33.08 11.09
CA GLN A 38 1.70 31.89 10.69
C GLN A 38 2.03 30.64 11.51
N LEU A 39 3.02 30.72 12.41
CA LEU A 39 3.45 29.60 13.26
C LEU A 39 3.21 29.94 14.73
N VAL A 40 2.33 29.17 15.37
CA VAL A 40 2.12 29.22 16.82
C VAL A 40 2.79 27.99 17.43
N PRO A 41 3.86 28.14 18.24
CA PRO A 41 4.52 27.00 18.89
C PRO A 41 3.52 26.17 19.71
N GLY A 42 3.55 24.86 19.56
CA GLY A 42 2.59 23.95 20.19
C GLY A 42 1.39 23.58 19.31
N VAL A 43 1.07 24.39 18.30
CA VAL A 43 -0.10 24.20 17.41
C VAL A 43 0.36 23.64 16.07
N ALA A 44 -0.30 22.57 15.63
CA ALA A 44 0.02 21.96 14.34
C ALA A 44 -0.59 22.74 13.17
N SER A 45 0.19 22.93 12.11
CA SER A 45 -0.30 23.39 10.81
C SER A 45 -0.56 22.18 9.90
N TRP A 46 -1.59 22.27 9.07
CA TRP A 46 -1.98 21.17 8.16
C TRP A 46 -1.90 21.63 6.71
N PHE A 47 -1.16 20.89 5.89
CA PHE A 47 -0.94 21.22 4.48
C PHE A 47 -1.47 20.11 3.57
N ALA A 48 -2.27 20.46 2.56
CA ALA A 48 -2.88 19.51 1.64
C ALA A 48 -2.01 19.25 0.39
N THR A 49 -1.53 18.04 0.21
CA THR A 49 -0.62 17.66 -0.90
C THR A 49 -1.06 16.33 -1.53
N VAL A 50 -0.23 15.71 -2.38
CA VAL A 50 -0.55 14.45 -3.07
C VAL A 50 0.52 13.40 -2.77
N CYS A 51 0.09 12.19 -2.39
CA CYS A 51 0.99 11.04 -2.19
C CYS A 51 1.55 10.54 -3.53
N ARG A 52 2.86 10.28 -3.57
CA ARG A 52 3.58 9.76 -4.75
C ARG A 52 4.21 8.38 -4.55
N GLU A 53 3.79 7.63 -3.53
CA GLU A 53 4.24 6.24 -3.28
C GLU A 53 3.70 5.23 -4.31
N CYS A 54 2.71 5.60 -5.12
CA CYS A 54 2.25 4.85 -6.29
C CYS A 54 1.46 5.79 -7.21
N PRO A 55 1.13 5.36 -8.44
CA PRO A 55 0.40 6.22 -9.39
C PRO A 55 -1.07 6.49 -9.03
N ALA A 56 -1.58 5.95 -7.91
CA ALA A 56 -2.96 6.20 -7.48
C ALA A 56 -3.25 7.66 -7.11
N GLY A 57 -2.23 8.45 -6.73
CA GLY A 57 -2.35 9.89 -6.47
C GLY A 57 -3.36 10.27 -5.38
N CYS A 58 -3.32 9.62 -4.22
CA CYS A 58 -4.20 9.96 -3.09
C CYS A 58 -3.86 11.35 -2.52
N GLY A 59 -4.87 12.14 -2.16
CA GLY A 59 -4.66 13.42 -1.47
C GLY A 59 -4.26 13.21 -0.01
N VAL A 60 -3.34 14.01 0.49
CA VAL A 60 -2.76 13.89 1.83
C VAL A 60 -2.91 15.22 2.56
N ILE A 61 -3.18 15.18 3.86
CA ILE A 61 -2.95 16.31 4.77
C ILE A 61 -1.75 15.97 5.65
N ALA A 62 -0.70 16.78 5.55
CA ALA A 62 0.53 16.63 6.32
C ALA A 62 0.45 17.47 7.59
N ARG A 63 0.57 16.82 8.76
CA ARG A 63 0.65 17.48 10.06
C ARG A 63 2.06 18.01 10.25
N ASN A 64 2.22 19.32 10.18
CA ASN A 64 3.47 20.01 10.42
C ASN A 64 3.52 20.58 11.86
N ARG A 65 4.62 20.34 12.56
CA ARG A 65 4.96 20.86 13.88
C ARG A 65 6.20 21.74 13.74
N GLU A 66 6.01 23.06 13.83
CA GLU A 66 7.09 24.06 13.84
C GLU A 66 8.16 23.88 12.72
N GLY A 67 7.74 23.45 11.53
CA GLY A 67 8.59 23.29 10.34
C GLY A 67 8.93 21.83 9.96
N ARG A 68 8.51 20.82 10.73
CA ARG A 68 8.71 19.39 10.42
C ARG A 68 7.40 18.63 10.31
N VAL A 69 7.32 17.65 9.41
CA VAL A 69 6.13 16.79 9.27
C VAL A 69 6.22 15.64 10.25
N VAL A 70 5.14 15.36 10.98
CA VAL A 70 5.11 14.30 12.02
C VAL A 70 4.06 13.23 11.79
N LYS A 71 3.06 13.52 10.95
CA LYS A 71 2.01 12.57 10.59
C LYS A 71 1.44 12.92 9.22
N LEU A 72 1.07 11.88 8.46
CA LEU A 72 0.31 12.00 7.23
C LEU A 72 -1.08 11.41 7.45
N GLU A 73 -2.11 12.09 6.97
CA GLU A 73 -3.48 11.56 6.89
C GLU A 73 -4.04 11.76 5.48
N GLY A 74 -5.12 11.07 5.13
CA GLY A 74 -5.78 11.33 3.86
C GLY A 74 -6.52 12.67 3.89
N ASN A 75 -6.58 13.35 2.75
CA ASN A 75 -7.35 14.57 2.59
C ASN A 75 -8.86 14.24 2.40
N PRO A 76 -9.77 14.69 3.29
CA PRO A 76 -11.20 14.48 3.16
C PRO A 76 -11.80 15.05 1.86
N ASP A 77 -11.23 16.16 1.36
CA ASP A 77 -11.72 16.83 0.15
C ASP A 77 -11.27 16.15 -1.14
N HIS A 78 -10.27 15.26 -1.07
CA HIS A 78 -9.71 14.63 -2.26
C HIS A 78 -10.53 13.40 -2.69
N PRO A 79 -11.14 13.38 -3.89
CA PRO A 79 -12.13 12.37 -4.25
C PRO A 79 -11.61 10.93 -4.28
N VAL A 80 -10.33 10.72 -4.59
CA VAL A 80 -9.73 9.36 -4.67
C VAL A 80 -9.83 8.62 -3.33
N ASN A 81 -9.64 9.31 -2.22
CA ASN A 81 -9.48 8.67 -0.91
C ASN A 81 -10.39 9.21 0.20
N ALA A 82 -10.97 10.41 0.04
CA ALA A 82 -11.92 11.02 0.98
C ALA A 82 -11.52 10.84 2.46
N GLY A 83 -10.28 11.22 2.78
CA GLY A 83 -9.77 11.19 4.16
C GLY A 83 -8.96 9.96 4.55
N ALA A 84 -9.09 8.84 3.83
CA ALA A 84 -8.34 7.61 4.12
C ALA A 84 -6.93 7.59 3.50
N LEU A 85 -6.03 6.75 4.01
CA LEU A 85 -4.68 6.61 3.45
C LEU A 85 -4.17 5.17 3.62
N CYS A 86 -3.56 4.59 2.59
CA CYS A 86 -3.01 3.25 2.69
C CYS A 86 -1.73 3.20 3.55
N MET A 87 -1.30 1.99 3.91
CA MET A 87 -0.08 1.80 4.71
C MET A 87 1.17 2.42 4.09
N ARG A 88 1.31 2.39 2.74
CA ARG A 88 2.42 3.04 2.03
C ARG A 88 2.39 4.56 2.21
N GLY A 89 1.22 5.17 2.05
CA GLY A 89 1.06 6.61 2.25
C GLY A 89 1.37 7.05 3.69
N GLN A 90 0.99 6.24 4.69
CA GLN A 90 1.36 6.48 6.10
C GLN A 90 2.87 6.37 6.32
N ALA A 91 3.50 5.39 5.67
CA ALA A 91 4.93 5.10 5.81
C ALA A 91 5.87 6.01 4.98
N ALA A 92 5.33 6.76 4.03
CA ALA A 92 6.10 7.68 3.20
C ALA A 92 6.90 8.72 4.02
N LEU A 93 6.45 9.00 5.26
CA LEU A 93 7.18 9.85 6.20
C LEU A 93 8.59 9.32 6.50
N GLN A 94 8.78 8.00 6.56
CA GLN A 94 10.11 7.40 6.73
C GLN A 94 10.98 7.52 5.48
N GLY A 95 10.39 7.71 4.30
CA GLY A 95 11.12 8.05 3.07
C GLY A 95 11.71 9.46 3.14
N LEU A 96 10.93 10.43 3.63
CA LEU A 96 11.37 11.80 3.87
C LEU A 96 12.55 11.85 4.86
N TYR A 97 12.46 11.13 5.98
CA TYR A 97 13.47 11.10 7.04
C TYR A 97 14.41 9.88 6.96
N HIS A 98 14.56 9.27 5.78
CA HIS A 98 15.38 8.06 5.66
C HIS A 98 16.86 8.37 6.00
N PRO A 99 17.53 7.59 6.87
CA PRO A 99 18.93 7.83 7.26
C PRO A 99 19.91 7.90 6.09
N ASP A 100 19.69 7.04 5.10
CA ASP A 100 20.56 6.91 3.93
C ASP A 100 20.19 7.89 2.79
N ARG A 101 19.40 8.95 3.06
CA ARG A 101 19.16 9.99 2.04
C ARG A 101 20.47 10.62 1.59
N ILE A 102 20.64 10.75 0.27
CA ILE A 102 21.84 11.30 -0.34
C ILE A 102 22.00 12.76 0.10
N ALA A 103 23.17 13.11 0.63
CA ALA A 103 23.38 14.38 1.32
C ALA A 103 23.66 15.56 0.38
N GLY A 104 24.11 15.29 -0.85
CA GLY A 104 24.48 16.28 -1.87
C GLY A 104 24.86 15.58 -3.19
N PRO A 105 25.09 16.32 -4.29
CA PRO A 105 25.43 15.73 -5.59
C PRO A 105 26.67 14.85 -5.55
N LEU A 106 26.61 13.71 -6.25
CA LEU A 106 27.70 12.76 -6.35
C LEU A 106 28.15 12.58 -7.80
N VAL A 107 29.46 12.48 -8.02
CA VAL A 107 30.06 12.19 -9.33
C VAL A 107 30.99 10.99 -9.20
N ARG A 108 30.93 10.06 -10.15
CA ARG A 108 31.74 8.84 -10.17
C ARG A 108 33.16 9.14 -10.64
N GLU A 109 34.18 8.76 -9.86
CA GLU A 109 35.60 8.86 -10.22
C GLU A 109 36.14 7.46 -10.57
N GLY A 110 35.96 7.03 -11.83
CA GLY A 110 36.43 5.73 -12.31
C GLY A 110 35.89 4.55 -11.48
N SER A 111 36.77 3.60 -11.14
CA SER A 111 36.44 2.47 -10.25
C SER A 111 36.50 2.82 -8.76
N ALA A 112 36.90 4.04 -8.38
CA ALA A 112 37.09 4.45 -6.99
C ALA A 112 35.78 4.83 -6.27
N GLY A 113 34.64 4.79 -6.97
CA GLY A 113 33.31 5.06 -6.41
C GLY A 113 32.85 6.52 -6.61
N PHE A 114 31.91 6.96 -5.77
CA PHE A 114 31.33 8.30 -5.82
C PHE A 114 32.06 9.29 -4.93
N LYS A 115 32.19 10.53 -5.41
CA LYS A 115 32.68 11.67 -4.64
C LYS A 115 31.66 12.80 -4.63
N SER A 116 31.56 13.51 -3.51
CA SER A 116 30.73 14.70 -3.40
C SER A 116 31.18 15.79 -4.36
N ALA A 117 30.24 16.45 -5.03
CA ALA A 117 30.49 17.57 -5.93
C ALA A 117 29.52 18.72 -5.64
N PRO A 118 29.94 19.99 -5.82
CA PRO A 118 29.01 21.11 -5.83
C PRO A 118 27.97 20.98 -6.95
N TRP A 119 26.76 21.47 -6.71
CA TRP A 119 25.67 21.45 -7.69
C TRP A 119 26.05 22.00 -9.07
N ASP A 120 26.77 23.11 -9.10
CA ASP A 120 27.14 23.75 -10.37
C ASP A 120 28.16 22.91 -11.14
N ALA A 121 29.09 22.24 -10.45
CA ALA A 121 30.04 21.33 -11.08
C ALA A 121 29.35 20.07 -11.63
N ALA A 122 28.50 19.43 -10.82
CA ALA A 122 27.74 18.26 -11.26
C ALA A 122 26.78 18.58 -12.42
N GLY A 123 26.07 19.71 -12.32
CA GLY A 123 25.16 20.19 -13.37
C GLY A 123 25.89 20.55 -14.66
N LYS A 124 27.10 21.15 -14.57
CA LYS A 124 27.92 21.49 -15.73
C LYS A 124 28.35 20.26 -16.53
N ILE A 125 28.77 19.18 -15.85
CA ILE A 125 29.13 17.91 -16.52
C ILE A 125 27.97 17.43 -17.42
N VAL A 126 26.75 17.49 -16.91
CA VAL A 126 25.56 17.07 -17.64
C VAL A 126 25.23 18.05 -18.77
N ALA A 127 25.21 19.35 -18.49
CA ALA A 127 24.90 20.38 -19.45
C ALA A 127 25.88 20.40 -20.64
N ASP A 128 27.19 20.28 -20.38
CA ASP A 128 28.23 20.27 -21.40
C ASP A 128 28.07 19.08 -22.36
N LYS A 129 27.86 17.86 -21.84
CA LYS A 129 27.68 16.65 -22.66
C LYS A 129 26.42 16.74 -23.50
N ILE A 130 25.30 17.20 -22.94
CA ILE A 130 24.04 17.42 -23.68
C ILE A 130 24.24 18.50 -24.76
N GLY A 131 24.88 19.62 -24.41
CA GLY A 131 25.17 20.71 -25.33
C GLY A 131 26.01 20.24 -26.52
N ALA A 132 27.06 19.46 -26.28
CA ALA A 132 27.91 18.89 -27.32
C ALA A 132 27.16 17.93 -28.27
N LEU A 133 26.28 17.07 -27.73
CA LEU A 133 25.44 16.21 -28.56
C LEU A 133 24.47 17.01 -29.42
N ARG A 134 23.88 18.08 -28.86
CA ARG A 134 22.96 18.95 -29.57
C ARG A 134 23.64 19.68 -30.73
N THR A 135 24.79 20.33 -30.48
CA THR A 135 25.53 21.07 -31.52
C THR A 135 26.07 20.14 -32.61
N GLY A 136 26.38 18.89 -32.27
CA GLY A 136 26.74 17.84 -33.22
C GLY A 136 25.56 17.18 -33.96
N GLY A 137 24.32 17.65 -33.79
CA GLY A 137 23.13 17.07 -34.44
C GLY A 137 22.68 15.72 -33.89
N LYS A 138 23.22 15.28 -32.74
CA LYS A 138 22.97 13.99 -32.08
C LYS A 138 22.01 14.09 -30.90
N GLY A 139 21.05 15.02 -30.92
CA GLY A 139 20.07 15.17 -29.83
C GLY A 139 19.34 13.87 -29.48
N ARG A 140 19.01 13.04 -30.49
CA ARG A 140 18.38 11.72 -30.32
C ARG A 140 19.25 10.69 -29.58
N ALA A 141 20.50 10.99 -29.24
CA ALA A 141 21.32 10.17 -28.35
C ALA A 141 21.01 10.40 -26.86
N ILE A 142 20.09 11.32 -26.53
CA ILE A 142 19.65 11.63 -25.18
C ILE A 142 18.31 10.93 -24.91
N ALA A 143 18.25 10.14 -23.85
CA ALA A 143 17.05 9.47 -23.37
C ALA A 143 16.70 9.93 -21.94
N VAL A 144 15.41 10.11 -21.68
CA VAL A 144 14.89 10.48 -20.35
C VAL A 144 13.85 9.45 -19.94
N VAL A 145 14.01 8.87 -18.75
CA VAL A 145 13.08 7.89 -18.18
C VAL A 145 12.59 8.41 -16.83
N THR A 146 11.28 8.50 -16.65
CA THR A 146 10.65 8.94 -15.39
C THR A 146 9.59 7.94 -14.96
N GLN A 147 9.17 7.99 -13.70
CA GLN A 147 7.89 7.42 -13.28
C GLN A 147 6.71 8.15 -13.96
N LEU A 148 5.47 7.78 -13.66
CA LEU A 148 4.29 8.47 -14.21
C LEU A 148 4.20 9.93 -13.74
N GLU A 149 4.72 10.84 -14.56
CA GLU A 149 4.61 12.29 -14.41
C GLU A 149 3.67 12.86 -15.48
N ASN A 150 2.49 13.35 -15.06
CA ASN A 150 1.40 13.74 -15.97
C ASN A 150 0.80 15.13 -15.69
N GLY A 151 1.40 15.89 -14.76
CA GLY A 151 1.11 17.30 -14.52
C GLY A 151 2.16 18.23 -15.14
N SER A 152 2.39 19.38 -14.52
CA SER A 152 3.40 20.39 -14.85
C SER A 152 4.81 19.78 -14.98
N LEU A 153 5.24 18.86 -14.13
CA LEU A 153 6.57 18.24 -14.30
C LEU A 153 6.66 17.45 -15.62
N GLY A 154 5.62 16.70 -15.96
CA GLY A 154 5.52 16.00 -17.26
C GLY A 154 5.54 16.98 -18.43
N GLY A 155 4.77 18.08 -18.35
CA GLY A 155 4.75 19.13 -19.36
C GLY A 155 6.09 19.85 -19.53
N LEU A 156 6.82 20.09 -18.44
CA LEU A 156 8.18 20.64 -18.48
C LEU A 156 9.15 19.66 -19.14
N LEU A 157 9.10 18.38 -18.78
CA LEU A 157 9.93 17.32 -19.38
C LEU A 157 9.69 17.22 -20.88
N ASP A 158 8.44 17.24 -21.33
CA ASP A 158 8.08 17.19 -22.76
C ASP A 158 8.66 18.39 -23.53
N ARG A 159 8.57 19.60 -22.97
CA ARG A 159 9.19 20.81 -23.53
C ARG A 159 10.71 20.73 -23.52
N TRP A 160 11.29 20.17 -22.46
CA TRP A 160 12.73 20.03 -22.28
C TRP A 160 13.32 19.08 -23.33
N VAL A 161 12.71 17.91 -23.55
CA VAL A 161 13.16 16.97 -24.60
C VAL A 161 12.98 17.56 -26.00
N GLN A 162 11.89 18.28 -26.24
CA GLN A 162 11.66 18.96 -27.52
C GLN A 162 12.71 20.05 -27.79
N ALA A 163 13.00 20.91 -26.81
CA ALA A 163 13.97 21.99 -26.93
C ALA A 163 15.40 21.50 -27.21
N LEU A 164 15.75 20.32 -26.71
CA LEU A 164 17.07 19.71 -26.91
C LEU A 164 17.14 18.77 -28.12
N GLY A 165 16.02 18.51 -28.80
CA GLY A 165 15.95 17.52 -29.88
C GLY A 165 16.20 16.09 -29.39
N ALA A 166 15.93 15.81 -28.12
CA ALA A 166 16.10 14.52 -27.48
C ALA A 166 15.05 13.50 -27.93
N ARG A 167 15.21 12.23 -27.52
CA ARG A 167 14.14 11.24 -27.68
C ARG A 167 12.91 11.65 -26.84
N PRO A 168 11.68 11.28 -27.25
CA PRO A 168 10.52 11.40 -26.38
C PRO A 168 10.80 10.74 -25.03
N ARG A 169 10.29 11.34 -23.95
CA ARG A 169 10.47 10.76 -22.61
C ARG A 169 9.78 9.40 -22.53
N VAL A 170 10.41 8.47 -21.82
CA VAL A 170 9.82 7.18 -21.48
C VAL A 170 9.24 7.28 -20.07
N THR A 171 7.95 7.00 -19.97
CA THR A 171 7.26 6.89 -18.69
C THR A 171 7.25 5.42 -18.28
N LEU A 172 8.01 5.08 -17.26
CA LEU A 172 8.13 3.72 -16.77
C LEU A 172 7.34 3.52 -15.48
N GLU A 173 6.29 2.72 -15.56
CA GLU A 173 5.68 2.05 -14.40
C GLU A 173 5.70 0.55 -14.67
N PRO A 174 6.23 -0.29 -13.77
CA PRO A 174 6.24 -1.74 -13.98
C PRO A 174 4.82 -2.32 -14.13
N PHE A 175 3.85 -1.71 -13.46
CA PHE A 175 2.44 -2.15 -13.44
C PHE A 175 1.57 -1.14 -14.22
N ALA A 176 1.64 -1.19 -15.55
CA ALA A 176 1.06 -0.19 -16.45
C ALA A 176 -0.27 -0.58 -17.12
N TYR A 177 -0.73 -1.82 -16.94
CA TYR A 177 -2.02 -2.34 -17.41
C TYR A 177 -2.28 -2.11 -18.92
N GLU A 178 -1.24 -2.24 -19.76
CA GLU A 178 -1.33 -2.03 -21.22
C GLU A 178 -2.37 -2.94 -21.87
N SER A 179 -2.53 -4.15 -21.35
CA SER A 179 -3.56 -5.11 -21.79
C SER A 179 -4.99 -4.58 -21.61
N ILE A 180 -5.26 -3.79 -20.56
CA ILE A 180 -6.56 -3.15 -20.37
C ILE A 180 -6.82 -2.09 -21.44
N ARG A 181 -5.82 -1.25 -21.72
CA ARG A 181 -5.92 -0.23 -22.78
C ARG A 181 -6.11 -0.86 -24.15
N ALA A 182 -5.29 -1.86 -24.48
CA ALA A 182 -5.35 -2.57 -25.75
C ALA A 182 -6.69 -3.28 -25.94
N ALA A 183 -7.21 -3.95 -24.91
CA ALA A 183 -8.51 -4.59 -24.97
C ALA A 183 -9.66 -3.58 -25.15
N ASN A 184 -9.58 -2.42 -24.51
CA ASN A 184 -10.56 -1.34 -24.70
C ASN A 184 -10.45 -0.70 -26.09
N ARG A 185 -9.25 -0.59 -26.65
CA ARG A 185 -9.04 -0.17 -28.04
C ARG A 185 -9.68 -1.16 -29.02
N LEU A 186 -9.53 -2.45 -28.79
CA LEU A 186 -10.12 -3.50 -29.64
C LEU A 186 -11.64 -3.59 -29.50
N THR A 187 -12.16 -3.48 -28.28
CA THR A 187 -13.59 -3.70 -27.98
C THR A 187 -14.42 -2.45 -28.11
N PHE A 188 -13.91 -1.28 -27.71
CA PHE A 188 -14.67 -0.03 -27.60
C PHE A 188 -14.10 1.10 -28.47
N ASN A 189 -13.05 0.84 -29.25
CA ASN A 189 -12.30 1.84 -30.01
C ASN A 189 -11.77 2.99 -29.12
N ARG A 190 -11.37 2.67 -27.89
CA ARG A 190 -10.85 3.66 -26.93
C ARG A 190 -9.63 3.12 -26.19
N ASP A 191 -8.48 3.73 -26.43
CA ASP A 191 -7.20 3.35 -25.81
C ASP A 191 -7.06 3.96 -24.39
N ALA A 192 -7.93 3.55 -23.48
CA ALA A 192 -7.99 4.10 -22.13
C ALA A 192 -8.31 3.02 -21.09
N ILE A 193 -8.06 3.34 -19.82
CA ILE A 193 -8.51 2.54 -18.68
C ILE A 193 -9.71 3.27 -18.07
N PRO A 194 -10.93 2.70 -18.13
CA PRO A 194 -12.14 3.35 -17.66
C PRO A 194 -12.20 3.41 -16.12
N TYR A 195 -13.14 4.19 -15.61
CA TYR A 195 -13.56 4.10 -14.22
C TYR A 195 -14.49 2.90 -14.02
N TYR A 196 -14.17 2.07 -13.03
CA TYR A 196 -15.01 0.95 -12.62
C TYR A 196 -15.83 1.36 -11.39
N ALA A 197 -17.13 1.54 -11.54
CA ALA A 197 -18.02 2.00 -10.46
C ALA A 197 -18.49 0.81 -9.60
N PHE A 198 -17.63 0.34 -8.71
CA PHE A 198 -17.95 -0.76 -7.78
C PHE A 198 -19.16 -0.42 -6.92
N GLU A 199 -19.24 0.83 -6.46
CA GLU A 199 -20.30 1.35 -5.59
C GLU A 199 -21.71 1.23 -6.18
N ASP A 200 -21.81 1.11 -7.51
CA ASP A 200 -23.09 1.06 -8.21
C ASP A 200 -23.46 -0.38 -8.63
N ALA A 201 -22.60 -1.37 -8.38
CA ALA A 201 -22.81 -2.77 -8.79
C ALA A 201 -23.55 -3.57 -7.71
N GLU A 202 -24.42 -4.49 -8.12
CA GLU A 202 -25.02 -5.50 -7.22
C GLU A 202 -24.13 -6.75 -7.11
N VAL A 203 -23.43 -7.08 -8.18
CA VAL A 203 -22.47 -8.18 -8.25
C VAL A 203 -21.19 -7.69 -8.89
N VAL A 204 -20.07 -7.87 -8.19
CA VAL A 204 -18.73 -7.72 -8.77
C VAL A 204 -18.17 -9.11 -9.06
N PHE A 205 -17.77 -9.32 -10.31
CA PHE A 205 -17.13 -10.52 -10.78
C PHE A 205 -15.70 -10.20 -11.24
N SER A 206 -14.74 -10.46 -10.37
CA SER A 206 -13.33 -10.14 -10.62
C SER A 206 -12.58 -11.35 -11.14
N PHE A 207 -11.84 -11.17 -12.23
CA PHE A 207 -10.91 -12.13 -12.79
C PHE A 207 -9.50 -11.65 -12.47
N GLY A 208 -8.89 -12.19 -11.41
CA GLY A 208 -7.52 -11.90 -10.98
C GLY A 208 -7.24 -10.47 -10.48
N ALA A 209 -8.20 -9.54 -10.53
CA ALA A 209 -7.96 -8.15 -10.16
C ALA A 209 -7.79 -7.96 -8.64
N ASP A 210 -6.59 -7.54 -8.24
CA ASP A 210 -6.15 -7.34 -6.85
C ASP A 210 -6.46 -5.92 -6.33
N PHE A 211 -7.72 -5.49 -6.44
CA PHE A 211 -8.14 -4.10 -6.17
C PHE A 211 -8.09 -3.64 -4.71
N ILE A 212 -7.98 -4.56 -3.75
CA ILE A 212 -7.69 -4.21 -2.35
C ILE A 212 -6.18 -4.03 -2.14
N GLU A 213 -5.35 -4.58 -3.04
CA GLU A 213 -3.90 -4.63 -2.91
C GLU A 213 -3.21 -3.52 -3.71
N THR A 214 -3.00 -3.71 -5.02
CA THR A 214 -2.20 -2.78 -5.83
C THR A 214 -2.84 -2.38 -7.15
N TRP A 215 -3.98 -2.97 -7.51
CA TRP A 215 -4.67 -2.64 -8.77
C TRP A 215 -5.21 -1.20 -8.79
N LEU A 216 -4.68 -0.40 -9.72
CA LEU A 216 -5.03 1.00 -9.99
C LEU A 216 -4.95 1.92 -8.75
N SER A 217 -5.95 1.89 -7.87
CA SER A 217 -6.03 2.67 -6.63
C SER A 217 -6.70 1.85 -5.52
N ASN A 218 -5.87 1.24 -4.67
CA ASN A 218 -6.34 0.37 -3.60
C ASN A 218 -7.19 1.09 -2.54
N VAL A 219 -6.94 2.38 -2.29
CA VAL A 219 -7.76 3.17 -1.36
C VAL A 219 -9.14 3.46 -1.96
N ASN A 220 -9.20 3.90 -3.22
CA ASN A 220 -10.47 4.18 -3.88
C ASN A 220 -11.31 2.90 -4.00
N TYR A 221 -10.74 1.83 -4.55
CA TYR A 221 -11.48 0.61 -4.81
C TYR A 221 -11.83 -0.18 -3.56
N ALA A 222 -11.01 -0.16 -2.49
CA ALA A 222 -11.44 -0.72 -1.20
C ALA A 222 -12.65 0.05 -0.62
N ARG A 223 -12.64 1.38 -0.70
CA ARG A 223 -13.74 2.22 -0.23
C ARG A 223 -15.02 1.98 -1.03
N THR A 224 -14.94 1.98 -2.36
CA THR A 224 -16.13 1.76 -3.20
C THR A 224 -16.62 0.32 -3.15
N PHE A 225 -15.72 -0.64 -3.01
CA PHE A 225 -16.04 -2.03 -2.67
C PHE A 225 -16.81 -2.14 -1.36
N ALA A 226 -16.36 -1.50 -0.27
CA ALA A 226 -17.08 -1.53 1.00
C ALA A 226 -18.48 -0.89 0.93
N ARG A 227 -18.67 0.15 0.10
CA ARG A 227 -20.01 0.70 -0.15
C ARG A 227 -20.94 -0.28 -0.85
N MET A 228 -20.40 -1.13 -1.73
CA MET A 228 -21.14 -2.16 -2.44
C MET A 228 -21.39 -3.41 -1.59
N HIS A 229 -20.34 -3.92 -0.93
CA HIS A 229 -20.33 -5.23 -0.32
C HIS A 229 -20.86 -5.22 1.11
N SER A 230 -20.45 -4.26 1.94
CA SER A 230 -20.76 -4.27 3.38
C SER A 230 -22.25 -4.15 3.66
N PHE A 231 -22.74 -4.89 4.65
CA PHE A 231 -24.15 -4.92 5.00
C PHE A 231 -24.63 -3.61 5.61
N ARG A 232 -25.53 -2.91 4.88
CA ARG A 232 -26.14 -1.64 5.29
C ARG A 232 -27.60 -1.60 4.86
N ASP A 233 -28.49 -1.22 5.76
CA ASP A 233 -29.94 -1.07 5.48
C ASP A 233 -30.57 -2.29 4.80
N GLY A 234 -30.19 -3.51 5.25
CA GLY A 234 -30.67 -4.78 4.68
C GLY A 234 -30.07 -5.16 3.31
N ARG A 235 -29.21 -4.30 2.74
CA ARG A 235 -28.56 -4.46 1.44
C ARG A 235 -27.09 -4.83 1.58
N ALA A 236 -26.63 -5.67 0.66
CA ALA A 236 -25.25 -6.11 0.54
C ALA A 236 -25.10 -6.71 -0.87
N GLY A 237 -24.14 -6.21 -1.65
CA GLY A 237 -23.77 -6.79 -2.93
C GLY A 237 -23.01 -8.10 -2.76
N THR A 238 -22.78 -8.80 -3.88
CA THR A 238 -22.04 -10.07 -3.92
C THR A 238 -20.72 -9.90 -4.66
N PHE A 239 -19.66 -10.47 -4.12
CA PHE A 239 -18.34 -10.42 -4.72
C PHE A 239 -17.81 -11.83 -5.01
N ILE A 240 -17.57 -12.10 -6.29
CA ILE A 240 -17.01 -13.36 -6.78
C ILE A 240 -15.64 -13.06 -7.39
N HIS A 241 -14.65 -13.88 -7.04
CA HIS A 241 -13.28 -13.69 -7.50
C HIS A 241 -12.67 -14.99 -8.05
N VAL A 242 -12.13 -14.91 -9.27
CA VAL A 242 -11.42 -16.02 -9.94
C VAL A 242 -9.92 -15.74 -9.86
N GLU A 243 -9.18 -16.58 -9.14
CA GLU A 243 -7.73 -16.47 -9.02
C GLU A 243 -7.10 -17.83 -8.62
N PRO A 244 -5.95 -18.23 -9.18
CA PRO A 244 -5.23 -19.45 -8.79
C PRO A 244 -4.70 -19.43 -7.35
N ARG A 245 -4.51 -18.24 -6.79
CA ARG A 245 -4.04 -18.01 -5.42
C ARG A 245 -5.14 -17.29 -4.66
N GLN A 246 -5.36 -17.62 -3.39
CA GLN A 246 -6.20 -16.78 -2.55
C GLN A 246 -5.38 -15.57 -2.08
N SER A 247 -5.43 -14.47 -2.84
CA SER A 247 -4.88 -13.16 -2.45
C SER A 247 -5.66 -12.51 -1.31
N LEU A 248 -5.24 -11.32 -0.86
CA LEU A 248 -6.04 -10.53 0.07
C LEU A 248 -7.38 -10.16 -0.57
N THR A 249 -7.38 -9.83 -1.85
CA THR A 249 -8.61 -9.53 -2.58
C THR A 249 -9.52 -10.76 -2.65
N ALA A 250 -8.99 -11.92 -3.03
CA ALA A 250 -9.72 -13.19 -3.04
C ALA A 250 -10.30 -13.57 -1.65
N SER A 251 -9.59 -13.24 -0.58
CA SER A 251 -10.03 -13.55 0.80
C SER A 251 -11.22 -12.74 1.27
N ASN A 252 -11.51 -11.63 0.59
CA ASN A 252 -12.70 -10.81 0.82
C ASN A 252 -13.85 -11.20 -0.12
N ALA A 253 -13.66 -12.16 -1.02
CA ALA A 253 -14.72 -12.68 -1.87
C ALA A 253 -15.71 -13.51 -1.07
N ASP A 254 -16.99 -13.39 -1.42
CA ASP A 254 -18.04 -14.29 -0.94
C ASP A 254 -17.87 -15.67 -1.58
N GLU A 255 -17.37 -15.69 -2.82
CA GLU A 255 -16.92 -16.90 -3.49
C GLU A 255 -15.58 -16.69 -4.18
N TRP A 256 -14.59 -17.47 -3.75
CA TRP A 256 -13.31 -17.60 -4.44
C TRP A 256 -13.30 -18.86 -5.31
N VAL A 257 -13.18 -18.66 -6.61
CA VAL A 257 -13.09 -19.71 -7.62
C VAL A 257 -11.62 -19.93 -7.96
N ARG A 258 -11.05 -21.00 -7.39
CA ARG A 258 -9.66 -21.40 -7.65
C ARG A 258 -9.55 -22.05 -9.02
N ASN A 259 -8.89 -21.38 -9.97
CA ASN A 259 -8.65 -21.88 -11.33
C ASN A 259 -7.17 -22.22 -11.57
N ALA A 260 -6.89 -22.93 -12.66
CA ALA A 260 -5.54 -23.11 -13.18
C ALA A 260 -4.99 -21.77 -13.71
N PRO A 261 -3.74 -21.39 -13.42
CA PRO A 261 -3.15 -20.12 -13.86
C PRO A 261 -3.29 -19.86 -15.37
N GLY A 262 -3.77 -18.67 -15.74
CA GLY A 262 -3.88 -18.23 -17.13
C GLY A 262 -5.16 -18.64 -17.86
N THR A 263 -6.12 -19.21 -17.14
CA THR A 263 -7.43 -19.65 -17.68
C THR A 263 -8.57 -18.67 -17.38
N GLU A 264 -8.29 -17.51 -16.79
CA GLU A 264 -9.30 -16.52 -16.39
C GLU A 264 -10.13 -16.03 -17.58
N GLY A 265 -9.49 -15.76 -18.72
CA GLY A 265 -10.17 -15.35 -19.96
C GLY A 265 -11.02 -16.46 -20.57
N LEU A 266 -10.56 -17.71 -20.48
CA LEU A 266 -11.31 -18.88 -20.94
C LEU A 266 -12.60 -19.05 -20.11
N LEU A 267 -12.52 -18.85 -18.79
CA LEU A 267 -13.68 -18.87 -17.91
C LEU A 267 -14.66 -17.73 -18.24
N ALA A 268 -14.17 -16.50 -18.46
CA ALA A 268 -15.02 -15.38 -18.84
C ALA A 268 -15.78 -15.64 -20.15
N LEU A 269 -15.12 -16.23 -21.16
CA LEU A 269 -15.78 -16.64 -22.40
C LEU A 269 -16.77 -17.80 -22.21
N ALA A 270 -16.44 -18.79 -21.37
CA ALA A 270 -17.33 -19.91 -21.08
C ALA A 270 -18.61 -19.45 -20.35
N ILE A 271 -18.47 -18.49 -19.43
CA ILE A 271 -19.60 -17.83 -18.77
C ILE A 271 -20.46 -17.09 -19.78
N LEU A 272 -19.86 -16.28 -20.65
CA LEU A 272 -20.57 -15.59 -21.72
C LEU A 272 -21.27 -16.59 -22.66
N ARG A 273 -20.62 -17.72 -22.96
CA ARG A 273 -21.20 -18.79 -23.79
C ARG A 273 -22.49 -19.33 -23.19
N VAL A 274 -22.48 -19.65 -21.89
CA VAL A 274 -23.69 -20.09 -21.18
C VAL A 274 -24.77 -19.02 -21.21
N MET A 275 -24.43 -17.74 -20.99
CA MET A 275 -25.41 -16.65 -21.05
C MET A 275 -26.08 -16.53 -22.43
N VAL A 276 -25.31 -16.73 -23.51
CA VAL A 276 -25.84 -16.71 -24.89
C VAL A 276 -26.72 -17.94 -25.15
N ASP A 277 -26.27 -19.14 -24.77
CA ASP A 277 -27.01 -20.39 -24.98
C ASP A 277 -28.33 -20.41 -24.19
N GLU A 278 -28.35 -19.83 -22.99
CA GLU A 278 -29.56 -19.71 -22.14
C GLU A 278 -30.43 -18.49 -22.51
N GLY A 279 -30.02 -17.67 -23.48
CA GLY A 279 -30.79 -16.50 -23.94
C GLY A 279 -30.85 -15.34 -22.94
N THR A 280 -29.92 -15.29 -21.98
CA THR A 280 -29.81 -14.19 -21.01
C THR A 280 -28.88 -13.06 -21.49
N ALA A 281 -28.10 -13.32 -22.55
CA ALA A 281 -27.36 -12.32 -23.32
C ALA A 281 -27.90 -12.19 -24.75
N ASP A 282 -27.67 -11.02 -25.38
CA ASP A 282 -28.05 -10.77 -26.77
C ASP A 282 -27.35 -11.76 -27.73
N ARG A 283 -28.11 -12.31 -28.69
CA ARG A 283 -27.62 -13.26 -29.71
C ARG A 283 -26.47 -12.71 -30.54
N ARG A 284 -26.31 -11.39 -30.66
CA ARG A 284 -25.17 -10.77 -31.35
C ARG A 284 -23.82 -11.20 -30.77
N PHE A 285 -23.76 -11.61 -29.50
CA PHE A 285 -22.55 -12.13 -28.87
C PHE A 285 -22.25 -13.60 -29.23
N GLY A 286 -23.14 -14.30 -29.95
CA GLY A 286 -22.93 -15.68 -30.39
C GLY A 286 -21.68 -15.87 -31.24
N GLU A 287 -21.33 -14.89 -32.09
CA GLU A 287 -20.07 -14.92 -32.85
C GLU A 287 -18.84 -14.92 -31.93
N ALA A 288 -18.89 -14.17 -30.82
CA ALA A 288 -17.78 -14.07 -29.88
C ALA A 288 -17.48 -15.40 -29.15
N VAL A 289 -18.47 -16.28 -29.04
CA VAL A 289 -18.36 -17.54 -28.28
C VAL A 289 -18.58 -18.78 -29.14
N ALA A 290 -18.55 -18.62 -30.47
CA ALA A 290 -18.84 -19.71 -31.41
C ALA A 290 -17.89 -20.91 -31.25
N SER A 291 -16.61 -20.64 -30.97
CA SER A 291 -15.54 -21.63 -30.77
C SER A 291 -15.38 -22.13 -29.33
N VAL A 292 -16.18 -21.60 -28.39
CA VAL A 292 -16.02 -21.87 -26.96
C VAL A 292 -16.76 -23.15 -26.59
N ASP A 293 -16.01 -24.15 -26.11
CA ASP A 293 -16.54 -25.36 -25.48
C ASP A 293 -16.46 -25.24 -23.96
N VAL A 294 -17.62 -25.22 -23.29
CA VAL A 294 -17.73 -25.08 -21.84
C VAL A 294 -17.12 -26.27 -21.09
N LYS A 295 -17.19 -27.49 -21.65
CA LYS A 295 -16.59 -28.67 -21.04
C LYS A 295 -15.07 -28.59 -21.11
N ARG A 296 -14.54 -28.22 -22.26
CA ARG A 296 -13.09 -27.98 -22.42
C ARG A 296 -12.61 -26.87 -21.47
N ALA A 297 -13.36 -25.79 -21.35
CA ALA A 297 -13.05 -24.71 -20.41
C ALA A 297 -12.99 -25.20 -18.96
N ALA A 298 -13.93 -26.06 -18.57
CA ALA A 298 -13.93 -26.68 -17.25
C ALA A 298 -12.71 -27.59 -17.02
N ASP A 299 -12.37 -28.43 -17.99
CA ASP A 299 -11.24 -29.36 -17.91
C ASP A 299 -9.90 -28.60 -17.83
N GLU A 300 -9.70 -27.56 -18.64
CA GLU A 300 -8.46 -26.76 -18.65
C GLU A 300 -8.31 -25.85 -17.43
N SER A 301 -9.41 -25.25 -16.95
CA SER A 301 -9.38 -24.35 -15.80
C SER A 301 -9.42 -25.07 -14.45
N GLY A 302 -9.85 -26.33 -14.42
CA GLY A 302 -10.14 -27.05 -13.18
C GLY A 302 -11.41 -26.58 -12.46
N VAL A 303 -12.22 -25.71 -13.08
CA VAL A 303 -13.50 -25.22 -12.54
C VAL A 303 -14.65 -26.04 -13.14
N GLY A 304 -15.43 -26.72 -12.31
CA GLY A 304 -16.50 -27.59 -12.79
C GLY A 304 -17.55 -26.88 -13.65
N VAL A 305 -18.09 -27.59 -14.66
CA VAL A 305 -19.12 -27.07 -15.58
C VAL A 305 -20.33 -26.47 -14.85
N GLU A 306 -20.79 -27.12 -13.78
CA GLU A 306 -21.93 -26.64 -13.00
C GLU A 306 -21.61 -25.33 -12.26
N THR A 307 -20.37 -25.16 -11.79
CA THR A 307 -19.90 -23.88 -11.24
C THR A 307 -19.94 -22.80 -12.32
N ILE A 308 -19.43 -23.07 -13.53
CA ILE A 308 -19.46 -22.11 -14.65
C ILE A 308 -20.89 -21.68 -14.97
N LYS A 309 -21.83 -22.63 -15.09
CA LYS A 309 -23.24 -22.33 -15.35
C LYS A 309 -23.88 -21.49 -14.25
N ARG A 310 -23.62 -21.83 -12.99
CA ARG A 310 -24.13 -21.06 -11.85
C ARG A 310 -23.60 -19.63 -11.87
N LEU A 311 -22.31 -19.44 -12.12
CA LEU A 311 -21.68 -18.13 -12.22
C LEU A 311 -22.29 -17.29 -13.35
N ALA A 312 -22.56 -17.90 -14.51
CA ALA A 312 -23.28 -17.26 -15.60
C ALA A 312 -24.68 -16.79 -15.19
N LYS A 313 -25.43 -17.65 -14.50
CA LYS A 313 -26.76 -17.29 -13.98
C LYS A 313 -26.68 -16.12 -12.99
N VAL A 314 -25.76 -16.15 -12.03
CA VAL A 314 -25.60 -15.06 -11.04
C VAL A 314 -25.28 -13.74 -11.73
N PHE A 315 -24.31 -13.74 -12.66
CA PHE A 315 -23.88 -12.52 -13.32
C PHE A 315 -24.94 -11.98 -14.30
N ALA A 316 -25.67 -12.85 -15.00
CA ALA A 316 -26.74 -12.43 -15.91
C ALA A 316 -27.92 -11.73 -15.21
N HIS A 317 -28.19 -12.06 -13.95
CA HIS A 317 -29.27 -11.46 -13.17
C HIS A 317 -28.87 -10.16 -12.46
N ALA A 318 -27.56 -9.85 -12.39
CA ALA A 318 -27.07 -8.65 -11.73
C ALA A 318 -27.44 -7.38 -12.53
N LYS A 319 -28.20 -6.45 -11.93
CA LYS A 319 -28.68 -5.25 -12.62
C LYS A 319 -28.42 -3.98 -11.79
N PRO A 320 -27.22 -3.37 -11.88
CA PRO A 320 -26.12 -3.70 -12.77
C PRO A 320 -25.09 -4.66 -12.14
N GLY A 321 -24.42 -5.45 -12.99
CA GLY A 321 -23.21 -6.18 -12.61
C GLY A 321 -21.95 -5.37 -12.92
N LEU A 322 -20.80 -5.93 -12.57
CA LEU A 322 -19.49 -5.42 -12.97
C LEU A 322 -18.49 -6.57 -13.07
N ALA A 323 -17.93 -6.80 -14.26
CA ALA A 323 -16.78 -7.69 -14.43
C ALA A 323 -15.48 -6.87 -14.53
N VAL A 324 -14.41 -7.30 -13.87
CA VAL A 324 -13.10 -6.61 -13.93
C VAL A 324 -11.97 -7.60 -14.12
N GLY A 325 -10.93 -7.19 -14.85
CA GLY A 325 -9.68 -7.92 -15.00
C GLY A 325 -8.49 -7.10 -14.49
N GLY A 326 -7.54 -7.78 -13.88
CA GLY A 326 -6.41 -7.16 -13.19
C GLY A 326 -5.49 -8.22 -12.57
N GLY A 327 -4.52 -7.79 -11.77
CA GLY A 327 -3.57 -8.66 -11.09
C GLY A 327 -3.06 -9.78 -12.00
N VAL A 328 -3.20 -11.04 -11.59
CA VAL A 328 -2.68 -12.19 -12.34
C VAL A 328 -3.27 -12.33 -13.75
N SER A 329 -4.54 -11.98 -13.96
CA SER A 329 -5.23 -12.18 -15.25
C SER A 329 -4.67 -11.30 -16.37
N VAL A 330 -4.03 -10.19 -16.01
CA VAL A 330 -3.45 -9.22 -16.96
C VAL A 330 -1.92 -9.29 -17.01
N THR A 331 -1.33 -10.32 -16.41
CA THR A 331 0.13 -10.50 -16.34
C THR A 331 0.67 -11.60 -17.26
N GLY A 332 -0.19 -12.32 -17.97
CA GLY A 332 0.20 -13.37 -18.93
C GLY A 332 0.40 -12.85 -20.35
N THR A 333 0.98 -13.69 -21.21
CA THR A 333 1.08 -13.42 -22.66
C THR A 333 -0.24 -13.49 -23.41
N ASN A 334 -1.33 -13.87 -22.73
CA ASN A 334 -2.71 -13.84 -23.23
C ASN A 334 -3.55 -12.74 -22.55
N ALA A 335 -2.93 -11.84 -21.78
CA ALA A 335 -3.61 -10.83 -20.95
C ALA A 335 -4.61 -9.97 -21.73
N THR A 336 -4.27 -9.52 -22.94
CA THR A 336 -5.17 -8.69 -23.75
C THR A 336 -6.41 -9.47 -24.19
N GLN A 337 -6.24 -10.74 -24.60
CA GLN A 337 -7.37 -11.60 -24.98
C GLN A 337 -8.29 -11.86 -23.78
N THR A 338 -7.71 -12.13 -22.61
CA THR A 338 -8.46 -12.25 -21.35
C THR A 338 -9.27 -11.00 -21.06
N GLN A 339 -8.68 -9.82 -21.19
CA GLN A 339 -9.42 -8.58 -20.93
C GLN A 339 -10.48 -8.27 -22.01
N VAL A 340 -10.26 -8.66 -23.27
CA VAL A 340 -11.30 -8.60 -24.31
C VAL A 340 -12.50 -9.48 -23.92
N ALA A 341 -12.26 -10.71 -23.43
CA ALA A 341 -13.34 -11.58 -22.95
C ALA A 341 -14.15 -10.93 -21.81
N ILE A 342 -13.47 -10.30 -20.85
CA ILE A 342 -14.11 -9.59 -19.73
C ILE A 342 -14.90 -8.36 -20.22
N ASN A 343 -14.38 -7.63 -21.21
CA ASN A 343 -15.08 -6.51 -21.82
C ASN A 343 -16.36 -6.97 -22.55
N LEU A 344 -16.30 -8.07 -23.28
CA LEU A 344 -17.45 -8.68 -23.96
C LEU A 344 -18.50 -9.14 -22.94
N LEU A 345 -18.07 -9.75 -21.83
CA LEU A 345 -18.97 -10.15 -20.74
C LEU A 345 -19.71 -8.94 -20.13
N ASN A 346 -19.00 -7.83 -19.86
CA ASN A 346 -19.64 -6.58 -19.42
C ASN A 346 -20.59 -5.99 -20.47
N ALA A 347 -20.21 -6.02 -21.75
CA ALA A 347 -21.04 -5.51 -22.83
C ALA A 347 -22.32 -6.34 -22.99
N ALA A 348 -22.24 -7.66 -22.82
CA ALA A 348 -23.36 -8.59 -22.90
C ALA A 348 -24.32 -8.44 -21.71
N ALA A 349 -23.80 -8.17 -20.52
CA ALA A 349 -24.60 -7.87 -19.33
C ALA A 349 -25.16 -6.43 -19.31
N GLY A 350 -24.82 -5.58 -20.28
CA GLY A 350 -25.31 -4.20 -20.35
C GLY A 350 -24.71 -3.26 -19.28
N ASN A 351 -23.48 -3.55 -18.85
CA ASN A 351 -22.76 -2.82 -17.79
C ASN A 351 -21.97 -1.62 -18.33
N VAL A 352 -21.68 -1.58 -19.64
CA VAL A 352 -20.93 -0.49 -20.28
C VAL A 352 -21.74 0.80 -20.29
N GLY A 353 -21.15 1.90 -19.83
CA GLY A 353 -21.82 3.17 -19.56
C GLY A 353 -22.49 3.26 -18.19
N LYS A 354 -22.67 2.12 -17.48
CA LYS A 354 -23.26 2.06 -16.14
C LYS A 354 -22.20 1.84 -15.07
N THR A 355 -21.54 0.69 -15.04
CA THR A 355 -20.49 0.34 -14.07
C THR A 355 -19.10 0.34 -14.69
N VAL A 356 -18.99 0.24 -16.02
CA VAL A 356 -17.77 0.52 -16.79
C VAL A 356 -17.93 1.87 -17.49
N ARG A 357 -17.28 2.92 -16.99
CA ARG A 357 -17.48 4.31 -17.43
C ARG A 357 -16.20 4.88 -18.06
N PHE A 358 -16.25 5.20 -19.35
CA PHE A 358 -15.20 5.97 -20.02
C PHE A 358 -15.39 7.47 -19.78
N GLY A 359 -14.33 8.25 -19.92
CA GLY A 359 -14.36 9.72 -19.74
C GLY A 359 -13.48 10.15 -18.59
N ALA A 360 -13.77 9.69 -17.36
CA ALA A 360 -12.92 9.83 -16.19
C ALA A 360 -11.73 8.83 -16.22
N ASP A 361 -11.04 8.79 -17.37
CA ASP A 361 -10.05 7.77 -17.69
C ASP A 361 -8.81 7.89 -16.78
N SER A 362 -8.24 6.75 -16.40
CA SER A 362 -7.14 6.66 -15.45
C SER A 362 -5.81 7.13 -16.05
N ALA A 363 -4.99 7.78 -15.21
CA ALA A 363 -3.66 8.26 -15.56
C ALA A 363 -2.70 7.17 -16.07
N TYR A 364 -2.89 5.91 -15.66
CA TYR A 364 -2.11 4.76 -16.16
C TYR A 364 -2.21 4.63 -17.68
N GLY A 365 -3.27 5.17 -18.31
CA GLY A 365 -3.40 5.32 -19.77
C GLY A 365 -2.25 6.08 -20.44
N LYS A 366 -1.48 6.88 -19.68
CA LYS A 366 -0.40 7.73 -20.17
C LYS A 366 1.00 7.10 -19.99
N VAL A 367 1.09 5.87 -19.48
CA VAL A 367 2.37 5.15 -19.32
C VAL A 367 2.87 4.64 -20.67
N THR A 368 4.19 4.67 -20.87
CA THR A 368 4.84 4.16 -22.08
C THR A 368 4.79 2.64 -22.08
N PRO A 369 4.35 1.99 -23.18
CA PRO A 369 4.29 0.53 -23.27
C PRO A 369 5.66 -0.13 -23.05
N TYR A 370 5.69 -1.28 -22.38
CA TYR A 370 6.92 -2.03 -22.14
C TYR A 370 7.72 -2.34 -23.42
N SER A 371 7.08 -2.60 -24.57
CA SER A 371 7.77 -2.81 -25.84
C SER A 371 8.67 -1.64 -26.26
N GLU A 372 8.27 -0.40 -25.96
CA GLU A 372 9.09 0.79 -26.22
C GLU A 372 10.24 0.91 -25.21
N VAL A 373 10.02 0.50 -23.95
CA VAL A 373 11.08 0.41 -22.93
C VAL A 373 12.13 -0.63 -23.36
N ALA A 374 11.69 -1.79 -23.86
CA ALA A 374 12.57 -2.81 -24.40
C ALA A 374 13.35 -2.31 -25.62
N SER A 375 12.70 -1.53 -26.49
CA SER A 375 13.35 -0.88 -27.63
C SER A 375 14.44 0.11 -27.17
N LEU A 376 14.19 0.88 -26.11
CA LEU A 376 15.20 1.76 -25.50
C LEU A 376 16.37 0.96 -24.93
N ALA A 377 16.11 -0.18 -24.28
CA ALA A 377 17.17 -1.08 -23.81
C ALA A 377 18.08 -1.54 -24.95
N GLY A 378 17.48 -1.92 -26.10
CA GLY A 378 18.22 -2.24 -27.33
C GLY A 378 19.07 -1.08 -27.84
N ALA A 379 18.52 0.13 -27.88
CA ALA A 379 19.24 1.34 -28.32
C ALA A 379 20.41 1.70 -27.38
N MET A 380 20.27 1.48 -26.07
CA MET A 380 21.39 1.61 -25.13
C MET A 380 22.45 0.53 -25.38
N ALA A 381 22.02 -0.71 -25.62
CA ALA A 381 22.93 -1.82 -25.85
C ALA A 381 23.75 -1.70 -27.15
N SER A 382 23.19 -1.05 -28.18
CA SER A 382 23.83 -0.75 -29.48
C SER A 382 24.68 0.53 -29.48
N GLY A 383 24.66 1.32 -28.38
CA GLY A 383 25.42 2.57 -28.27
C GLY A 383 24.75 3.78 -28.93
N GLU A 384 23.48 3.69 -29.33
CA GLU A 384 22.73 4.83 -29.86
C GLU A 384 22.36 5.87 -28.79
N VAL A 385 22.33 5.46 -27.52
CA VAL A 385 22.07 6.34 -26.38
C VAL A 385 23.41 6.67 -25.71
N GLU A 386 23.79 7.94 -25.77
CA GLU A 386 25.00 8.46 -25.14
C GLU A 386 24.72 9.14 -23.79
N VAL A 387 23.50 9.64 -23.57
CA VAL A 387 23.07 10.23 -22.30
C VAL A 387 21.75 9.61 -21.85
N LEU A 388 21.71 9.09 -20.63
CA LEU A 388 20.51 8.58 -19.98
C LEU A 388 20.22 9.39 -18.71
N ILE A 389 19.04 9.97 -18.62
CA ILE A 389 18.55 10.67 -17.43
C ILE A 389 17.42 9.86 -16.81
N LEU A 390 17.56 9.53 -15.53
CA LEU A 390 16.61 8.73 -14.77
C LEU A 390 15.99 9.61 -13.68
N GLY A 391 14.67 9.73 -13.69
CA GLY A 391 13.91 10.52 -12.72
C GLY A 391 13.82 9.85 -11.34
N PRO A 392 13.32 10.59 -10.32
CA PRO A 392 13.10 10.05 -8.97
C PRO A 392 12.21 8.81 -8.98
N GLY A 393 12.56 7.81 -8.16
CA GLY A 393 11.78 6.58 -8.00
C GLY A 393 11.93 5.55 -9.12
N VAL A 394 12.70 5.86 -10.18
CA VAL A 394 12.93 4.96 -11.32
C VAL A 394 14.10 4.05 -11.04
N ASN A 395 13.83 2.76 -10.82
CA ASN A 395 14.85 1.74 -10.59
C ASN A 395 14.66 0.52 -11.52
N PRO A 396 14.87 0.67 -12.84
CA PRO A 396 14.59 -0.37 -13.81
C PRO A 396 15.61 -1.53 -13.77
N ALA A 397 16.78 -1.33 -13.15
CA ALA A 397 17.71 -2.43 -12.86
C ALA A 397 17.16 -3.42 -11.81
N PHE A 398 16.17 -3.02 -11.02
CA PHE A 398 15.48 -3.87 -10.03
C PHE A 398 14.06 -4.25 -10.47
N THR A 399 13.34 -3.32 -11.11
CA THR A 399 11.90 -3.47 -11.37
C THR A 399 11.55 -4.17 -12.68
N LEU A 400 12.51 -4.35 -13.59
CA LEU A 400 12.31 -5.04 -14.86
C LEU A 400 13.01 -6.42 -14.88
N PRO A 401 12.53 -7.37 -15.70
CA PRO A 401 13.08 -8.72 -15.73
C PRO A 401 14.56 -8.75 -16.13
N SER A 402 15.36 -9.59 -15.46
CA SER A 402 16.79 -9.75 -15.75
C SER A 402 17.05 -10.18 -17.20
N GLY A 403 16.11 -10.92 -17.81
CA GLY A 403 16.15 -11.31 -19.23
C GLY A 403 16.29 -10.14 -20.20
N LEU A 404 15.92 -8.91 -19.81
CA LEU A 404 16.06 -7.70 -20.64
C LEU A 404 17.52 -7.20 -20.67
N LYS A 405 18.37 -7.65 -19.75
CA LYS A 405 19.78 -7.23 -19.59
C LYS A 405 19.94 -5.71 -19.51
N LEU A 406 18.98 -5.04 -18.89
CA LEU A 406 18.94 -3.58 -18.86
C LEU A 406 20.12 -2.98 -18.09
N ALA A 407 20.52 -3.58 -16.97
CA ALA A 407 21.69 -3.12 -16.22
C ALA A 407 22.96 -3.12 -17.08
N ASP A 408 23.14 -4.15 -17.92
CA ASP A 408 24.26 -4.23 -18.87
C ASP A 408 24.15 -3.15 -19.96
N ALA A 409 22.93 -2.88 -20.44
CA ALA A 409 22.69 -1.81 -21.42
C ALA A 409 23.00 -0.42 -20.83
N ILE A 410 22.58 -0.15 -19.58
CA ILE A 410 22.87 1.12 -18.88
C ILE A 410 24.37 1.33 -18.73
N ARG A 411 25.15 0.29 -18.41
CA ARG A 411 26.62 0.37 -18.27
C ARG A 411 27.34 0.79 -19.55
N LYS A 412 26.72 0.63 -20.73
CA LYS A 412 27.29 1.06 -22.01
C LYS A 412 27.03 2.54 -22.34
N VAL A 413 26.12 3.19 -21.63
CA VAL A 413 25.77 4.60 -21.87
C VAL A 413 26.90 5.49 -21.36
N ALA A 414 27.39 6.41 -22.19
CA ALA A 414 28.56 7.25 -21.89
C ALA A 414 28.35 8.19 -20.69
N LEU A 415 27.13 8.68 -20.47
CA LEU A 415 26.77 9.47 -19.29
C LEU A 415 25.39 9.04 -18.77
N VAL A 416 25.34 8.60 -17.52
CA VAL A 416 24.11 8.21 -16.83
C VAL A 416 23.91 9.15 -15.65
N VAL A 417 22.77 9.82 -15.63
CA VAL A 417 22.38 10.78 -14.60
C VAL A 417 21.18 10.22 -13.85
N SER A 418 21.30 10.03 -12.54
CA SER A 418 20.23 9.53 -11.69
C SER A 418 19.75 10.62 -10.74
N PHE A 419 18.46 10.96 -10.81
CA PHE A 419 17.78 11.71 -9.77
C PHE A 419 17.33 10.73 -8.70
N ALA A 420 18.00 10.70 -7.55
CA ALA A 420 17.72 9.73 -6.50
C ALA A 420 17.75 10.40 -5.13
N SER A 421 16.76 10.11 -4.28
CA SER A 421 16.76 10.57 -2.88
C SER A 421 17.53 9.64 -1.97
N VAL A 422 17.60 8.35 -2.32
CA VAL A 422 18.29 7.27 -1.59
C VAL A 422 19.06 6.41 -2.59
N PRO A 423 20.22 5.83 -2.24
CA PRO A 423 20.94 4.90 -3.10
C PRO A 423 20.07 3.67 -3.46
N ASP A 424 20.18 3.20 -4.69
CA ASP A 424 19.56 1.98 -5.22
C ASP A 424 20.38 1.36 -6.36
N GLN A 425 19.94 0.20 -6.85
CA GLN A 425 20.62 -0.58 -7.91
C GLN A 425 20.85 0.20 -9.20
N THR A 426 20.01 1.18 -9.51
CA THR A 426 20.11 1.98 -10.73
C THR A 426 21.00 3.20 -10.52
N SER A 427 20.89 3.87 -9.37
CA SER A 427 21.76 4.98 -9.00
C SER A 427 23.24 4.55 -8.91
N GLU A 428 23.51 3.29 -8.55
CA GLU A 428 24.86 2.73 -8.61
C GLU A 428 25.41 2.70 -10.04
N LEU A 429 24.58 2.50 -11.04
CA LEU A 429 25.04 2.50 -12.44
C LEU A 429 25.28 3.93 -12.96
N ALA A 430 24.95 4.95 -12.17
CA ALA A 430 25.07 6.34 -12.59
C ALA A 430 26.51 6.85 -12.55
N HIS A 431 26.78 7.80 -13.43
CA HIS A 431 28.00 8.61 -13.45
C HIS A 431 27.82 9.89 -12.63
N VAL A 432 26.60 10.44 -12.61
CA VAL A 432 26.21 11.59 -11.79
C VAL A 432 24.92 11.26 -11.05
N VAL A 433 24.91 11.46 -9.74
CA VAL A 433 23.69 11.35 -8.91
C VAL A 433 23.32 12.74 -8.41
N LEU A 434 22.11 13.16 -8.72
CA LEU A 434 21.54 14.45 -8.34
C LEU A 434 20.44 14.21 -7.28
N PRO A 435 20.64 14.60 -6.02
CA PRO A 435 19.66 14.36 -4.97
C PRO A 435 18.36 15.10 -5.26
N ALA A 436 17.31 14.32 -5.52
CA ALA A 436 15.98 14.85 -5.66
C ALA A 436 15.33 15.02 -4.29
N THR A 437 14.59 16.12 -4.15
CA THR A 437 13.71 16.36 -3.01
C THR A 437 12.61 15.30 -2.92
N HIS A 438 12.16 15.03 -1.71
CA HIS A 438 10.96 14.25 -1.48
C HIS A 438 9.72 15.06 -1.90
N TRP A 439 8.62 14.42 -2.25
CA TRP A 439 7.39 15.12 -2.70
C TRP A 439 6.77 16.02 -1.61
N LEU A 440 7.11 15.81 -0.33
CA LEU A 440 6.76 16.70 0.79
C LEU A 440 7.59 18.00 0.83
N GLU A 441 8.67 18.09 0.05
CA GLU A 441 9.64 19.19 0.04
C GLU A 441 9.57 19.98 -1.30
N SER A 442 8.55 19.76 -2.13
CA SER A 442 8.53 20.31 -3.50
C SER A 442 7.17 20.76 -3.99
N TRP A 443 7.20 21.84 -4.78
CA TRP A 443 6.09 22.29 -5.61
C TRP A 443 5.87 21.33 -6.79
N GLY A 444 4.61 21.15 -7.17
CA GLY A 444 4.22 20.40 -8.35
C GLY A 444 2.72 20.17 -8.40
N ASP A 445 2.31 19.19 -9.20
CA ASP A 445 0.94 18.73 -9.33
C ASP A 445 0.89 17.29 -9.85
N TYR A 446 -0.26 16.64 -9.69
CA TYR A 446 -0.49 15.30 -10.20
C TYR A 446 -1.96 15.08 -10.52
N SER A 447 -2.26 14.40 -11.63
CA SER A 447 -3.63 14.09 -12.04
C SER A 447 -3.86 12.58 -12.03
N PRO A 448 -4.54 12.00 -11.04
CA PRO A 448 -4.74 10.54 -10.98
C PRO A 448 -5.71 10.03 -12.06
N ARG A 449 -6.63 10.88 -12.52
CA ARG A 449 -7.56 10.63 -13.62
C ARG A 449 -8.08 11.95 -14.18
N GLU A 450 -8.67 11.89 -15.38
CA GLU A 450 -9.32 13.05 -15.99
C GLU A 450 -10.35 13.69 -15.05
N GLY A 451 -10.40 15.03 -15.02
CA GLY A 451 -11.22 15.83 -14.10
C GLY A 451 -10.64 16.04 -12.70
N MET A 452 -9.49 15.45 -12.38
CA MET A 452 -8.86 15.60 -11.07
C MET A 452 -7.42 16.06 -11.19
N VAL A 453 -7.11 17.22 -10.62
CA VAL A 453 -5.73 17.74 -10.55
C VAL A 453 -5.42 18.11 -9.11
N GLY A 454 -4.58 17.29 -8.47
CA GLY A 454 -4.07 17.53 -7.13
C GLY A 454 -2.85 18.44 -7.17
N PHE A 455 -2.75 19.35 -6.20
CA PHE A 455 -1.61 20.27 -6.07
C PHE A 455 -0.58 19.68 -5.10
N LEU A 456 0.68 19.58 -5.50
CA LEU A 456 1.78 19.20 -4.60
C LEU A 456 2.35 20.48 -3.99
N GLN A 457 1.91 20.81 -2.77
CA GLN A 457 2.52 21.90 -2.00
C GLN A 457 3.66 21.34 -1.14
N PRO A 458 4.81 22.03 -1.05
CA PRO A 458 5.84 21.70 -0.09
C PRO A 458 5.28 21.94 1.31
N THR A 459 5.45 20.95 2.18
CA THR A 459 4.96 20.94 3.56
C THR A 459 6.07 21.26 4.55
N MET A 460 7.33 21.27 4.09
CA MET A 460 8.51 21.72 4.81
C MET A 460 9.65 21.99 3.82
N SER A 461 10.72 22.63 4.30
CA SER A 461 11.95 22.84 3.54
C SER A 461 12.75 21.53 3.37
N PRO A 462 13.57 21.39 2.31
CA PRO A 462 14.44 20.24 2.14
C PRO A 462 15.38 20.02 3.33
N ILE A 463 15.48 18.78 3.83
CA ILE A 463 16.37 18.45 4.97
C ILE A 463 17.80 18.08 4.55
N ARG A 464 18.02 17.80 3.26
CA ARG A 464 19.33 17.53 2.65
C ARG A 464 19.62 18.56 1.57
N ASP A 465 20.87 18.69 1.13
CA ASP A 465 21.24 19.49 -0.05
C ASP A 465 20.71 18.81 -1.33
N SER A 466 19.41 18.97 -1.54
CA SER A 466 18.60 18.35 -2.57
C SER A 466 17.79 19.42 -3.28
N ARG A 467 17.50 19.23 -4.57
CA ARG A 467 16.74 20.17 -5.39
C ARG A 467 15.59 19.46 -6.09
N PRO A 468 14.45 20.15 -6.30
CA PRO A 468 13.39 19.63 -7.16
C PRO A 468 13.92 19.32 -8.55
N MET A 469 13.48 18.20 -9.12
CA MET A 469 13.92 17.78 -10.46
C MET A 469 13.64 18.88 -11.50
N GLY A 470 12.49 19.54 -11.43
CA GLY A 470 12.12 20.63 -12.34
C GLY A 470 13.14 21.77 -12.34
N ASP A 471 13.57 22.25 -11.16
CA ASP A 471 14.57 23.32 -11.05
C ASP A 471 15.94 22.90 -11.60
N THR A 472 16.34 21.66 -11.31
CA THR A 472 17.60 21.12 -11.84
C THR A 472 17.56 20.97 -13.35
N LEU A 473 16.44 20.53 -13.93
CA LEU A 473 16.24 20.42 -15.38
C LEU A 473 16.25 21.79 -16.07
N LEU A 474 15.63 22.82 -15.48
CA LEU A 474 15.66 24.19 -15.98
C LEU A 474 17.11 24.69 -16.09
N ARG A 475 17.91 24.50 -15.03
CA ARG A 475 19.33 24.91 -15.00
C ARG A 475 20.18 24.15 -16.03
N ILE A 476 20.09 22.82 -16.06
CA ILE A 476 20.85 21.99 -17.01
C ILE A 476 20.43 22.31 -18.46
N GLY A 477 19.13 22.47 -18.70
CA GLY A 477 18.59 22.82 -20.02
C GLY A 477 19.10 24.16 -20.51
N ARG A 478 19.08 25.21 -19.66
CA ARG A 478 19.66 26.52 -19.98
C ARG A 478 21.14 26.43 -20.34
N GLY A 479 21.93 25.70 -19.51
CA GLY A 479 23.35 25.47 -19.76
C GLY A 479 23.62 24.77 -21.09
N ALA A 480 22.87 23.71 -21.41
CA ALA A 480 23.02 22.95 -22.65
C ALA A 480 22.58 23.74 -23.91
N LEU A 481 21.63 24.66 -23.75
CA LEU A 481 21.15 25.53 -24.83
C LEU A 481 22.04 26.76 -25.03
N GLY A 482 22.85 27.13 -24.03
CA GLY A 482 23.63 28.37 -24.03
C GLY A 482 22.77 29.63 -23.89
N VAL A 483 21.65 29.54 -23.18
CA VAL A 483 20.70 30.65 -23.01
C VAL A 483 20.63 31.11 -21.55
N GLU A 484 20.44 32.41 -21.36
CA GLU A 484 20.23 33.00 -20.05
C GLU A 484 18.81 32.76 -19.53
N GLU A 485 18.63 32.95 -18.22
CA GLU A 485 17.31 32.95 -17.58
C GLU A 485 16.36 33.97 -18.23
N GLY A 486 15.08 33.63 -18.35
CA GLY A 486 14.08 34.46 -19.01
C GLY A 486 14.08 34.38 -20.54
N LYS A 487 15.06 33.70 -21.17
CA LYS A 487 15.20 33.60 -22.63
C LYS A 487 15.05 32.17 -23.13
N GLY A 488 14.80 32.04 -24.43
CA GLY A 488 14.77 30.75 -25.13
C GLY A 488 13.53 29.90 -24.83
N PRO A 489 13.57 28.60 -25.17
CA PRO A 489 12.41 27.71 -25.08
C PRO A 489 12.07 27.25 -23.65
N ILE A 490 12.93 27.56 -22.66
CA ILE A 490 12.76 27.19 -21.25
C ILE A 490 13.00 28.43 -20.34
N PRO A 491 12.17 29.48 -20.46
CA PRO A 491 12.46 30.80 -19.90
C PRO A 491 12.23 30.91 -18.38
N TRP A 492 11.49 29.97 -17.77
CA TRP A 492 11.07 30.08 -16.36
C TRP A 492 12.27 30.04 -15.40
N PRO A 493 12.39 31.02 -14.48
CA PRO A 493 13.41 31.02 -13.43
C PRO A 493 13.43 29.76 -12.57
N THR A 494 12.26 29.38 -12.03
CA THR A 494 12.07 28.23 -11.14
C THR A 494 10.89 27.36 -11.58
N PHE A 495 10.89 26.11 -11.10
CA PHE A 495 9.79 25.19 -11.34
C PHE A 495 8.50 25.65 -10.63
N GLU A 496 8.61 26.25 -9.46
CA GLU A 496 7.47 26.85 -8.76
C GLU A 496 6.73 27.88 -9.64
N GLN A 497 7.48 28.78 -10.30
CA GLN A 497 6.87 29.77 -11.19
C GLN A 497 6.23 29.12 -12.42
N TYR A 498 6.83 28.05 -12.95
CA TYR A 498 6.24 27.26 -14.02
C TYR A 498 4.90 26.63 -13.61
N VAL A 499 4.86 25.97 -12.45
CA VAL A 499 3.66 25.34 -11.90
C VAL A 499 2.58 26.39 -11.65
N LYS A 500 2.90 27.51 -10.97
CA LYS A 500 1.94 28.60 -10.71
C LYS A 500 1.39 29.19 -12.01
N GLY A 501 2.23 29.34 -13.04
CA GLY A 501 1.80 29.76 -14.37
C GLY A 501 0.85 28.77 -15.04
N ALA A 502 1.13 27.47 -14.94
CA ALA A 502 0.25 26.41 -15.47
C ALA A 502 -1.10 26.35 -14.73
N TRP A 503 -1.11 26.70 -13.44
CA TRP A 503 -2.31 26.67 -12.59
C TRP A 503 -3.17 27.94 -12.67
N ALA A 504 -2.60 29.09 -13.03
CA ALA A 504 -3.35 30.35 -13.16
C ALA A 504 -4.69 30.23 -13.92
N PRO A 505 -4.78 29.58 -15.10
CA PRO A 505 -6.05 29.38 -15.80
C PRO A 505 -7.00 28.38 -15.10
N LEU A 506 -6.48 27.41 -14.34
CA LEU A 506 -7.27 26.39 -13.64
C LEU A 506 -8.00 26.99 -12.44
N VAL A 507 -7.34 27.90 -11.71
CA VAL A 507 -7.87 28.45 -10.45
C VAL A 507 -8.59 29.78 -10.61
N LYS A 508 -8.52 30.42 -11.79
CA LYS A 508 -9.21 31.70 -12.10
C LYS A 508 -9.03 32.78 -11.01
N GLY A 509 -7.84 32.85 -10.42
CA GLY A 509 -7.49 33.78 -9.34
C GLY A 509 -7.57 33.22 -7.91
N ASP A 510 -8.16 32.04 -7.67
CA ASP A 510 -8.28 31.40 -6.35
C ASP A 510 -7.22 30.31 -6.09
N LEU A 511 -5.93 30.67 -6.18
CA LEU A 511 -4.85 29.72 -5.88
C LEU A 511 -4.88 29.27 -4.42
N GLU A 512 -5.21 30.18 -3.49
CA GLU A 512 -5.23 29.88 -2.06
C GLU A 512 -6.31 28.85 -1.71
N GLY A 513 -7.53 28.99 -2.26
CA GLY A 513 -8.58 27.98 -2.09
C GLY A 513 -8.19 26.62 -2.67
N ALA A 514 -7.50 26.60 -3.81
CA ALA A 514 -6.97 25.35 -4.37
C ALA A 514 -5.90 24.70 -3.47
N LEU A 515 -4.99 25.50 -2.89
CA LEU A 515 -3.98 25.01 -1.94
C LEU A 515 -4.61 24.47 -0.65
N ARG A 516 -5.64 25.13 -0.12
CA ARG A 516 -6.37 24.67 1.08
C ARG A 516 -7.11 23.35 0.82
N ARG A 517 -7.79 23.24 -0.32
CA ARG A 517 -8.48 22.00 -0.74
C ARG A 517 -7.52 20.89 -1.18
N GLY A 518 -6.29 21.23 -1.55
CA GLY A 518 -5.28 20.31 -2.09
C GLY A 518 -5.41 20.03 -3.60
N GLY A 519 -6.22 20.80 -4.33
CA GLY A 519 -6.39 20.66 -5.78
C GLY A 519 -7.68 21.24 -6.34
N VAL A 520 -7.94 20.93 -7.61
CA VAL A 520 -9.18 21.20 -8.33
C VAL A 520 -9.77 19.88 -8.81
N PHE A 521 -11.02 19.64 -8.45
CA PHE A 521 -11.72 18.39 -8.73
C PHE A 521 -13.06 18.69 -9.40
N ALA A 522 -13.32 18.01 -10.51
CA ALA A 522 -14.57 18.11 -11.26
C ALA A 522 -15.04 16.71 -11.66
N ASP A 523 -16.36 16.52 -11.66
CA ASP A 523 -16.95 15.31 -12.20
C ASP A 523 -16.84 15.31 -13.72
N VAL A 524 -16.52 14.15 -14.29
CA VAL A 524 -16.45 13.94 -15.73
C VAL A 524 -17.60 13.03 -16.14
N ALA A 525 -18.47 13.54 -17.00
CA ALA A 525 -19.58 12.77 -17.53
C ALA A 525 -19.08 11.53 -18.31
N PRO A 526 -19.76 10.38 -18.18
CA PRO A 526 -19.39 9.20 -18.95
C PRO A 526 -19.46 9.45 -20.46
N ALA A 527 -18.40 9.10 -21.18
CA ALA A 527 -18.37 9.14 -22.63
C ALA A 527 -19.11 7.91 -23.20
N PRO A 528 -20.04 8.08 -24.15
CA PRO A 528 -20.72 6.95 -24.78
C PRO A 528 -19.73 6.14 -25.63
N VAL A 529 -19.81 4.82 -25.52
CA VAL A 529 -19.02 3.88 -26.34
C VAL A 529 -19.91 2.73 -26.80
N THR A 530 -19.56 2.10 -27.92
CA THR A 530 -20.23 0.90 -28.43
C THR A 530 -19.25 -0.25 -28.48
N ALA A 531 -19.67 -1.42 -27.99
CA ALA A 531 -18.88 -2.64 -28.06
C ALA A 531 -18.88 -3.19 -29.49
N LYS A 532 -17.69 -3.35 -30.08
CA LYS A 532 -17.45 -4.18 -31.25
C LYS A 532 -17.39 -5.63 -30.79
N VAL A 533 -18.29 -6.46 -31.32
CA VAL A 533 -18.28 -7.90 -31.10
C VAL A 533 -17.38 -8.53 -32.15
N THR A 534 -16.41 -9.31 -31.70
CA THR A 534 -15.52 -10.12 -32.56
C THR A 534 -15.42 -11.51 -31.98
N ALA A 535 -15.07 -12.51 -32.79
CA ALA A 535 -14.73 -13.85 -32.31
C ALA A 535 -13.74 -13.77 -31.13
N GLY A 536 -14.15 -14.29 -29.97
CA GLY A 536 -13.33 -14.35 -28.78
C GLY A 536 -12.49 -15.61 -28.81
N GLU A 537 -11.20 -15.47 -28.99
CA GLU A 537 -10.25 -16.57 -28.83
C GLU A 537 -9.26 -16.21 -27.72
N VAL A 538 -9.26 -17.00 -26.65
CA VAL A 538 -8.25 -16.91 -25.59
C VAL A 538 -7.32 -18.09 -25.76
N THR A 539 -6.13 -17.79 -26.26
CA THR A 539 -5.06 -18.78 -26.34
C THR A 539 -4.44 -19.00 -24.97
N ALA A 540 -3.91 -20.20 -24.72
CA ALA A 540 -3.19 -20.48 -23.49
C ALA A 540 -1.97 -19.56 -23.37
N ALA A 541 -1.70 -19.09 -22.14
CA ALA A 541 -0.51 -18.31 -21.87
C ALA A 541 0.75 -19.11 -22.25
N LYS A 542 1.62 -18.50 -23.06
CA LYS A 542 2.96 -19.02 -23.35
C LYS A 542 3.85 -18.80 -22.13
N LEU A 543 4.40 -19.88 -21.61
CA LEU A 543 5.29 -19.90 -20.46
C LEU A 543 6.64 -20.54 -20.87
N ASP A 544 7.73 -19.88 -20.52
CA ASP A 544 9.10 -20.37 -20.74
C ASP A 544 9.53 -21.35 -19.65
N GLY A 545 10.17 -22.46 -20.02
CA GLY A 545 10.62 -23.50 -19.10
C GLY A 545 10.04 -24.89 -19.38
N GLU A 546 10.40 -25.86 -18.53
CA GLU A 546 10.04 -27.27 -18.71
C GLU A 546 8.52 -27.49 -18.60
N ALA A 547 7.98 -28.38 -19.44
CA ALA A 547 6.54 -28.66 -19.47
C ALA A 547 5.98 -29.16 -18.12
N SER A 548 6.78 -29.93 -17.37
CA SER A 548 6.49 -30.44 -16.02
C SER A 548 6.65 -29.39 -14.90
N GLY A 549 7.18 -28.21 -15.21
CA GLY A 549 7.38 -27.12 -14.26
C GLY A 549 6.07 -26.46 -13.80
N LEU A 550 6.16 -25.81 -12.64
CA LEU A 550 5.07 -25.07 -11.99
C LEU A 550 5.03 -23.64 -12.52
N THR A 551 3.85 -23.07 -12.76
CA THR A 551 3.71 -21.67 -13.18
C THR A 551 4.14 -20.74 -12.05
N LEU A 552 5.05 -19.81 -12.33
CA LEU A 552 5.47 -18.78 -11.38
C LEU A 552 4.48 -17.60 -11.40
N LEU A 553 3.85 -17.36 -10.27
CA LEU A 553 3.01 -16.20 -9.99
C LEU A 553 3.82 -15.16 -9.20
N ALA A 554 4.50 -14.26 -9.91
CA ALA A 554 5.16 -13.13 -9.29
C ALA A 554 4.14 -11.99 -9.14
N TYR A 555 3.86 -11.55 -7.91
CA TYR A 555 2.79 -10.58 -7.63
C TYR A 555 3.29 -9.37 -6.84
N PRO A 556 2.76 -8.16 -7.10
CA PRO A 556 3.14 -6.95 -6.36
C PRO A 556 2.76 -7.06 -4.87
N SER A 557 3.69 -6.67 -3.99
CA SER A 557 3.43 -6.65 -2.56
C SER A 557 2.57 -5.45 -2.17
N LEU A 558 1.52 -5.64 -1.36
CA LEU A 558 0.77 -4.54 -0.76
C LEU A 558 1.68 -3.59 0.04
N ARG A 559 2.72 -4.13 0.69
CA ARG A 559 3.66 -3.35 1.51
C ARG A 559 4.60 -2.53 0.64
N PHE A 560 5.17 -3.14 -0.40
CA PHE A 560 6.32 -2.56 -1.10
C PHE A 560 6.05 -2.11 -2.52
N TYR A 561 4.91 -2.49 -3.11
CA TYR A 561 4.58 -2.28 -4.51
C TYR A 561 5.69 -2.85 -5.42
N ASP A 562 6.39 -2.02 -6.20
CA ASP A 562 7.56 -2.36 -7.02
C ASP A 562 8.90 -2.28 -6.25
N GLY A 563 8.82 -2.20 -4.93
CA GLY A 563 9.95 -2.04 -4.02
C GLY A 563 10.32 -0.59 -3.71
N ARG A 564 9.69 0.42 -4.31
CA ARG A 564 10.00 1.84 -3.99
C ARG A 564 9.75 2.19 -2.52
N SER A 565 8.75 1.55 -1.90
CA SER A 565 8.43 1.74 -0.48
C SER A 565 9.15 0.74 0.45
N ALA A 566 9.99 -0.16 -0.06
CA ALA A 566 10.68 -1.18 0.74
C ALA A 566 11.69 -0.61 1.74
N VAL A 567 12.07 0.66 1.59
CA VAL A 567 12.99 1.38 2.46
C VAL A 567 12.41 1.68 3.85
N SER A 568 11.08 1.66 3.98
CA SER A 568 10.42 1.97 5.25
C SER A 568 10.45 0.78 6.21
N SER A 569 11.08 0.99 7.36
CA SER A 569 11.07 0.06 8.49
C SER A 569 9.67 -0.26 9.03
N TRP A 570 8.74 0.70 9.02
CA TRP A 570 7.34 0.44 9.38
C TRP A 570 6.68 -0.56 8.44
N LEU A 571 6.93 -0.46 7.13
CA LEU A 571 6.39 -1.42 6.16
C LEU A 571 7.05 -2.79 6.26
N GLN A 572 8.34 -2.86 6.60
CA GLN A 572 9.05 -4.13 6.80
C GLN A 572 8.54 -4.91 8.01
N GLU A 573 8.16 -4.20 9.07
CA GLU A 573 7.61 -4.80 10.30
C GLU A 573 6.09 -4.94 10.29
N ALA A 574 5.39 -4.26 9.38
CA ALA A 574 3.98 -4.49 9.15
C ALA A 574 3.77 -5.91 8.60
N PRO A 575 2.94 -6.75 9.27
CA PRO A 575 2.72 -8.13 8.82
C PRO A 575 2.06 -8.15 7.44
N ASP A 576 2.54 -9.05 6.58
CA ASP A 576 1.78 -9.43 5.40
C ASP A 576 0.41 -9.98 5.83
N THR A 577 -0.67 -9.53 5.20
CA THR A 577 -2.02 -9.87 5.68
C THR A 577 -2.31 -11.36 5.63
N MET A 578 -1.83 -12.04 4.59
CA MET A 578 -2.18 -13.43 4.31
C MET A 578 -1.33 -14.40 5.11
N THR A 579 -0.03 -14.13 5.20
CA THR A 579 0.97 -15.02 5.81
C THR A 579 1.38 -14.59 7.21
N GLN A 580 1.07 -13.34 7.60
CA GLN A 580 1.55 -12.68 8.83
C GLN A 580 3.09 -12.60 8.93
N ALA A 581 3.79 -12.82 7.82
CA ALA A 581 5.25 -12.78 7.75
C ALA A 581 5.77 -11.33 7.69
N VAL A 582 6.88 -11.09 8.39
CA VAL A 582 7.61 -9.82 8.40
C VAL A 582 9.08 -10.02 8.03
N TRP A 583 9.73 -8.96 7.54
CA TRP A 583 11.18 -8.88 7.23
C TRP A 583 11.76 -9.81 6.14
N ASP A 584 11.14 -10.93 5.82
CA ASP A 584 11.62 -11.88 4.81
C ASP A 584 10.71 -11.94 3.58
N ALA A 585 11.30 -12.27 2.43
CA ALA A 585 10.59 -12.82 1.28
C ALA A 585 10.41 -14.34 1.46
N TRP A 586 9.46 -14.92 0.73
CA TRP A 586 9.17 -16.36 0.75
C TRP A 586 8.74 -16.86 -0.63
N VAL A 587 8.75 -18.18 -0.80
CA VAL A 587 8.06 -18.85 -1.91
C VAL A 587 6.85 -19.59 -1.36
N GLU A 588 5.66 -19.25 -1.85
CA GLU A 588 4.43 -19.99 -1.56
C GLU A 588 4.39 -21.26 -2.41
N ILE A 589 4.18 -22.40 -1.74
CA ILE A 589 4.11 -23.72 -2.35
C ILE A 589 2.80 -24.37 -1.91
N SER A 590 2.06 -24.98 -2.86
CA SER A 590 0.82 -25.67 -2.53
C SER A 590 1.08 -26.85 -1.58
N THR A 591 0.08 -27.20 -0.77
CA THR A 591 0.19 -28.34 0.16
C THR A 591 0.49 -29.65 -0.57
N GLU A 592 -0.10 -29.86 -1.74
CA GLU A 592 0.08 -31.04 -2.59
C GLU A 592 1.51 -31.11 -3.15
N THR A 593 2.02 -30.00 -3.68
CA THR A 593 3.39 -29.92 -4.21
C THR A 593 4.42 -30.08 -3.11
N ALA A 594 4.19 -29.47 -1.94
CA ALA A 594 5.06 -29.59 -0.78
C ALA A 594 5.19 -31.03 -0.29
N ARG A 595 4.05 -31.76 -0.20
CA ARG A 595 4.02 -33.19 0.14
C ARG A 595 4.81 -34.03 -0.86
N ARG A 596 4.61 -33.80 -2.17
CA ARG A 596 5.33 -34.52 -3.24
C ARG A 596 6.85 -34.31 -3.16
N LEU A 597 7.28 -33.11 -2.78
CA LEU A 597 8.71 -32.73 -2.73
C LEU A 597 9.36 -32.92 -1.34
N GLY A 598 8.61 -33.34 -0.31
CA GLY A 598 9.12 -33.45 1.05
C GLY A 598 9.57 -32.12 1.66
N VAL A 599 8.92 -31.01 1.28
CA VAL A 599 9.19 -29.64 1.74
C VAL A 599 8.22 -29.29 2.87
N VAL A 600 8.74 -28.70 3.95
CA VAL A 600 7.92 -28.18 5.05
C VAL A 600 8.15 -26.69 5.26
N GLN A 601 7.31 -26.04 6.07
CA GLN A 601 7.38 -24.61 6.38
C GLN A 601 8.81 -24.19 6.78
N GLY A 602 9.35 -23.15 6.15
CA GLY A 602 10.67 -22.58 6.46
C GLY A 602 11.87 -23.37 5.92
N ASP A 603 11.68 -24.46 5.18
CA ASP A 603 12.76 -25.08 4.42
C ASP A 603 13.25 -24.13 3.34
N MET A 604 14.56 -24.08 3.11
CA MET A 604 15.13 -23.34 1.99
C MET A 604 14.93 -24.13 0.69
N VAL A 605 14.37 -23.45 -0.32
CA VAL A 605 14.07 -24.03 -1.63
C VAL A 605 14.73 -23.19 -2.71
N ALA A 606 15.42 -23.85 -3.65
CA ALA A 606 15.85 -23.25 -4.89
C ALA A 606 14.69 -23.30 -5.91
N VAL A 607 14.31 -22.11 -6.38
CA VAL A 607 13.31 -21.86 -7.41
C VAL A 607 14.06 -21.55 -8.70
N LYS A 608 14.08 -22.50 -9.63
CA LYS A 608 14.88 -22.41 -10.85
C LYS A 608 14.00 -22.15 -12.07
N SER A 609 14.36 -21.14 -12.86
CA SER A 609 13.84 -20.89 -14.20
C SER A 609 14.95 -21.06 -15.25
N THR A 610 14.64 -20.79 -16.51
CA THR A 610 15.63 -20.68 -17.60
C THR A 610 16.57 -19.49 -17.43
N GLN A 611 16.14 -18.45 -16.71
CA GLN A 611 16.89 -17.20 -16.53
C GLN A 611 17.83 -17.23 -15.33
N GLY A 612 17.50 -18.01 -14.30
CA GLY A 612 18.31 -18.05 -13.08
C GLY A 612 17.70 -18.91 -11.98
N THR A 613 18.20 -18.72 -10.76
CA THR A 613 17.71 -19.42 -9.57
C THR A 613 17.61 -18.44 -8.40
N LEU A 614 16.50 -18.53 -7.65
CA LEU A 614 16.31 -17.83 -6.38
C LEU A 614 16.26 -18.84 -5.24
N GLU A 615 16.82 -18.48 -4.10
CA GLU A 615 16.75 -19.29 -2.89
C GLU A 615 15.87 -18.59 -1.85
N LEU A 616 14.71 -19.18 -1.55
CA LEU A 616 13.74 -18.59 -0.63
C LEU A 616 13.25 -19.61 0.39
N PRO A 617 12.91 -19.18 1.62
CA PRO A 617 12.21 -20.04 2.56
C PRO A 617 10.80 -20.36 2.06
N ALA A 618 10.39 -21.61 2.22
CA ALA A 618 9.06 -22.09 1.83
C ALA A 618 7.96 -21.64 2.79
N TYR A 619 6.85 -21.16 2.24
CA TYR A 619 5.58 -21.01 2.92
C TYR A 619 4.57 -22.00 2.32
N ILE A 620 4.07 -22.94 3.11
CA ILE A 620 3.13 -23.96 2.62
C ILE A 620 1.72 -23.40 2.67
N SER A 621 1.08 -23.30 1.51
CA SER A 621 -0.25 -22.70 1.35
C SER A 621 -1.27 -23.75 0.90
N PRO A 622 -2.37 -23.96 1.62
CA PRO A 622 -3.48 -24.79 1.13
C PRO A 622 -4.35 -24.04 0.09
N THR A 623 -4.19 -22.71 0.01
CA THR A 623 -5.01 -21.83 -0.83
C THR A 623 -4.29 -21.40 -2.12
N LEU A 624 -3.33 -22.22 -2.59
CA LEU A 624 -2.63 -22.03 -3.86
C LEU A 624 -2.91 -23.21 -4.78
N HIS A 625 -3.18 -22.95 -6.06
CA HIS A 625 -3.41 -24.00 -7.04
C HIS A 625 -2.17 -24.92 -7.18
N PRO A 626 -2.32 -26.26 -7.24
CA PRO A 626 -1.19 -27.19 -7.24
C PRO A 626 -0.20 -27.07 -8.40
N SER A 627 -0.61 -26.47 -9.52
CA SER A 627 0.25 -26.22 -10.68
C SER A 627 1.04 -24.90 -10.59
N ALA A 628 0.97 -24.19 -9.47
CA ALA A 628 1.55 -22.86 -9.31
C ALA A 628 2.51 -22.77 -8.10
N VAL A 629 3.41 -21.78 -8.18
CA VAL A 629 4.17 -21.24 -7.04
C VAL A 629 4.02 -19.73 -7.05
N ALA A 630 4.01 -19.07 -5.89
CA ALA A 630 3.87 -17.62 -5.83
C ALA A 630 5.00 -16.96 -5.03
N ILE A 631 5.47 -15.80 -5.50
CA ILE A 631 6.53 -15.02 -4.84
C ILE A 631 6.11 -13.53 -4.83
N PRO A 632 6.06 -12.86 -3.66
CA PRO A 632 5.81 -11.43 -3.58
C PRO A 632 6.99 -10.63 -4.13
N MET A 633 6.70 -9.64 -4.96
CA MET A 633 7.65 -8.68 -5.50
C MET A 633 7.96 -7.56 -4.52
N GLY A 634 9.01 -6.79 -4.82
CA GLY A 634 9.35 -5.57 -4.11
C GLY A 634 10.11 -5.79 -2.80
N HIS A 635 10.31 -7.04 -2.37
CA HIS A 635 11.29 -7.34 -1.34
C HIS A 635 12.69 -6.97 -1.84
N ARG A 636 13.27 -5.96 -1.21
CA ARG A 636 14.63 -5.49 -1.49
C ARG A 636 15.51 -5.90 -0.34
N PHE A 637 16.59 -6.63 -0.60
CA PHE A 637 17.85 -6.54 0.15
C PHE A 637 19.01 -7.01 -0.72
N THR A 638 19.71 -6.05 -1.38
CA THR A 638 21.18 -5.99 -1.57
C THR A 638 21.66 -5.00 -2.61
N PRO A 639 22.77 -4.27 -2.36
CA PRO A 639 23.33 -3.84 -1.06
C PRO A 639 22.65 -2.57 -0.49
N TYR A 640 21.63 -2.02 -1.14
CA TYR A 640 21.06 -0.71 -0.81
C TYR A 640 19.83 -0.78 0.10
N GLN A 641 19.53 0.35 0.77
CA GLN A 641 18.27 0.59 1.51
C GLN A 641 17.98 -0.45 2.60
N ARG A 642 19.03 -0.95 3.26
CA ARG A 642 18.92 -1.94 4.32
C ARG A 642 18.46 -1.26 5.61
N PRO A 643 17.29 -1.64 6.19
CA PRO A 643 16.91 -1.23 7.52
C PRO A 643 18.01 -1.59 8.51
N ARG A 644 18.35 -0.64 9.39
CA ARG A 644 19.34 -0.83 10.46
C ARG A 644 18.99 -1.98 11.43
N TYR A 645 17.77 -2.50 11.34
CA TYR A 645 17.15 -3.53 12.20
C TYR A 645 17.35 -4.98 11.74
N VAL A 646 17.98 -5.22 10.58
CA VAL A 646 18.26 -6.57 10.06
C VAL A 646 19.71 -6.72 9.57
N ALA A 647 20.22 -7.95 9.62
CA ALA A 647 21.51 -8.29 9.03
C ALA A 647 21.46 -8.18 7.50
N ALA A 648 22.60 -7.91 6.87
CA ALA A 648 22.69 -7.97 5.41
C ALA A 648 22.55 -9.42 4.94
N ASP A 649 21.69 -9.66 3.94
CA ASP A 649 21.66 -10.90 3.17
C ASP A 649 22.14 -10.56 1.77
N PRO A 650 23.29 -11.09 1.28
CA PRO A 650 23.87 -10.74 -0.01
C PRO A 650 23.10 -11.24 -1.25
N ARG A 651 22.01 -12.00 -1.06
CA ARG A 651 21.25 -12.61 -2.16
C ARG A 651 20.04 -11.77 -2.55
N SER A 652 19.74 -11.76 -3.84
CA SER A 652 18.47 -11.21 -4.32
C SER A 652 17.28 -12.01 -3.81
N LEU A 653 16.23 -11.29 -3.44
CA LEU A 653 14.95 -11.82 -2.99
C LEU A 653 13.82 -11.47 -3.97
N ASN A 654 14.17 -10.95 -5.14
CA ASN A 654 13.21 -10.38 -6.08
C ASN A 654 12.93 -11.37 -7.24
N PRO A 655 11.68 -11.81 -7.47
CA PRO A 655 11.35 -12.71 -8.56
C PRO A 655 11.68 -12.17 -9.97
N MET A 656 11.87 -10.86 -10.13
CA MET A 656 12.29 -10.27 -11.41
C MET A 656 13.61 -10.85 -11.95
N ASP A 657 14.48 -11.36 -11.09
CA ASP A 657 15.78 -11.91 -11.48
C ASP A 657 15.69 -13.26 -12.20
N ILE A 658 14.55 -13.95 -12.08
CA ILE A 658 14.31 -15.26 -12.72
C ILE A 658 13.19 -15.21 -13.77
N LEU A 659 12.68 -14.03 -14.11
CA LEU A 659 11.66 -13.85 -15.12
C LEU A 659 12.27 -13.55 -16.50
N PRO A 660 11.76 -14.16 -17.58
CA PRO A 660 12.16 -13.81 -18.93
C PRO A 660 11.57 -12.45 -19.32
N ALA A 661 12.19 -11.78 -20.29
CA ALA A 661 11.70 -10.52 -20.84
C ALA A 661 10.72 -10.77 -22.00
N VAL A 662 9.49 -11.17 -21.65
CA VAL A 662 8.42 -11.48 -22.61
C VAL A 662 7.31 -10.44 -22.51
N SER A 663 6.74 -10.07 -23.65
CA SER A 663 5.57 -9.19 -23.74
C SER A 663 4.34 -9.94 -24.25
N ASP A 664 3.16 -9.43 -23.87
CA ASP A 664 1.92 -9.77 -24.57
C ASP A 664 1.99 -9.25 -26.01
N PRO A 665 1.79 -10.10 -27.04
CA PRO A 665 1.99 -9.72 -28.44
C PRO A 665 1.02 -8.64 -28.93
N THR A 666 -0.11 -8.44 -28.25
CA THR A 666 -1.15 -7.50 -28.69
C THR A 666 -0.96 -6.11 -28.07
N SER A 667 -0.72 -6.04 -26.77
CA SER A 667 -0.54 -4.76 -26.05
C SER A 667 0.91 -4.29 -26.00
N GLY A 668 1.88 -5.18 -26.17
CA GLY A 668 3.28 -4.90 -25.89
C GLY A 668 3.60 -4.78 -24.39
N GLY A 669 2.64 -5.07 -23.50
CA GLY A 669 2.81 -5.02 -22.05
C GLY A 669 3.66 -6.16 -21.51
N LEU A 670 4.32 -5.94 -20.36
CA LEU A 670 5.19 -6.92 -19.73
C LEU A 670 4.40 -8.11 -19.17
N ALA A 671 4.82 -9.33 -19.50
CA ALA A 671 4.23 -10.55 -18.97
C ALA A 671 5.00 -11.07 -17.74
N PHE A 672 4.46 -10.86 -16.54
CA PHE A 672 5.02 -11.41 -15.30
C PHE A 672 4.71 -12.89 -15.09
N MET A 673 3.56 -13.37 -15.58
CA MET A 673 3.23 -14.79 -15.68
C MET A 673 3.75 -15.31 -17.03
N SER A 674 5.05 -15.53 -17.10
CA SER A 674 5.76 -15.92 -18.32
C SER A 674 6.74 -17.07 -18.13
N ALA A 675 6.88 -17.59 -16.91
CA ALA A 675 7.85 -18.63 -16.59
C ALA A 675 7.21 -19.85 -15.89
N LYS A 676 7.72 -21.02 -16.23
CA LYS A 676 7.63 -22.24 -15.43
C LYS A 676 8.92 -22.43 -14.65
N VAL A 677 8.79 -22.90 -13.42
CA VAL A 677 9.92 -23.12 -12.51
C VAL A 677 9.91 -24.53 -11.94
N THR A 678 11.09 -25.02 -11.62
CA THR A 678 11.30 -26.25 -10.85
C THR A 678 11.76 -25.91 -9.44
N LEU A 679 11.39 -26.76 -8.48
CA LEU A 679 11.71 -26.58 -7.07
C LEU A 679 12.65 -27.69 -6.62
N SER A 680 13.68 -27.32 -5.86
CA SER A 680 14.57 -28.28 -5.19
C SER A 680 14.87 -27.86 -3.75
N LYS A 681 14.81 -28.82 -2.82
CA LYS A 681 15.09 -28.60 -1.41
C LYS A 681 16.60 -28.50 -1.17
N LEU A 682 17.04 -27.47 -0.46
CA LEU A 682 18.46 -27.18 -0.25
C LEU A 682 19.06 -27.80 1.03
N GLY A 683 18.26 -28.51 1.82
CA GLY A 683 18.71 -29.17 3.05
C GLY A 683 18.97 -28.21 4.24
N THR A 684 18.85 -26.90 4.04
CA THR A 684 18.93 -25.88 5.10
C THR A 684 17.55 -25.32 5.43
N ARG A 685 17.39 -24.70 6.61
CA ARG A 685 16.13 -24.08 7.05
C ARG A 685 16.36 -22.64 7.49
N ARG A 686 15.41 -21.78 7.15
CA ARG A 686 15.32 -20.40 7.62
C ARG A 686 13.86 -20.10 7.95
N PRO A 687 13.45 -20.23 9.23
CA PRO A 687 12.08 -19.91 9.63
C PRO A 687 11.72 -18.47 9.31
N LEU A 688 10.49 -18.28 8.83
CA LEU A 688 9.88 -16.97 8.63
C LEU A 688 9.47 -16.39 9.98
N ALA A 689 9.62 -15.07 10.15
CA ALA A 689 9.09 -14.35 11.30
C ALA A 689 7.58 -14.11 11.09
N VAL A 690 6.75 -15.05 11.56
CA VAL A 690 5.29 -14.98 11.46
C VAL A 690 4.71 -14.48 12.79
N LEU A 691 3.95 -13.38 12.75
CA LEU A 691 3.48 -12.70 13.96
C LEU A 691 2.24 -13.33 14.61
N GLN A 692 1.51 -14.16 13.88
CA GLN A 692 0.30 -14.85 14.35
C GLN A 692 0.60 -16.35 14.46
N ALA A 693 0.34 -16.94 15.63
CA ALA A 693 0.71 -18.32 15.90
C ALA A 693 -0.16 -19.35 15.15
N THR A 694 -1.48 -19.11 15.10
CA THR A 694 -2.47 -19.97 14.42
C THR A 694 -3.43 -19.11 13.63
N HIS A 695 -3.93 -19.63 12.50
CA HIS A 695 -4.99 -18.99 11.71
C HIS A 695 -6.37 -19.60 11.97
N ASP A 696 -6.42 -20.74 12.68
CA ASP A 696 -7.66 -21.34 13.16
C ASP A 696 -8.05 -20.77 14.53
N GLN A 697 -9.35 -20.62 14.76
CA GLN A 697 -9.90 -20.09 15.99
C GLN A 697 -9.99 -21.13 17.11
N ASP A 698 -9.77 -22.42 16.84
CA ASP A 698 -9.97 -23.54 17.78
C ASP A 698 -11.37 -23.56 18.43
N GLY A 699 -12.40 -23.15 17.68
CA GLY A 699 -13.79 -23.09 18.17
C GLY A 699 -14.07 -21.98 19.19
N ARG A 700 -13.18 -20.99 19.36
CA ARG A 700 -13.33 -19.88 20.32
C ARG A 700 -14.26 -18.75 19.87
N GLU A 701 -14.76 -18.79 18.64
CA GLU A 701 -15.68 -17.80 18.06
C GLU A 701 -15.26 -16.34 18.29
N LEU A 702 -13.96 -16.04 18.13
CA LEU A 702 -13.41 -14.68 18.31
C LEU A 702 -13.87 -13.75 17.20
N ALA A 703 -13.79 -14.21 15.96
CA ALA A 703 -14.20 -13.52 14.75
C ALA A 703 -15.51 -14.14 14.26
N GLN A 704 -16.63 -13.58 14.76
CA GLN A 704 -17.96 -14.11 14.50
C GLN A 704 -18.51 -13.66 13.14
N HIS A 705 -19.29 -14.54 12.51
CA HIS A 705 -20.02 -14.26 11.29
C HIS A 705 -21.51 -14.60 11.43
N VAL A 706 -22.33 -14.07 10.53
CA VAL A 706 -23.78 -14.31 10.44
C VAL A 706 -24.16 -14.44 8.97
N ASP A 707 -25.07 -15.36 8.65
CA ASP A 707 -25.59 -15.49 7.27
C ASP A 707 -26.40 -14.24 6.86
N LEU A 708 -26.34 -13.86 5.58
CA LEU A 708 -27.04 -12.68 5.05
C LEU A 708 -28.56 -12.74 5.28
N GLY A 709 -29.20 -13.90 5.14
CA GLY A 709 -30.62 -14.08 5.42
C GLY A 709 -30.93 -13.79 6.89
N ALA A 710 -30.13 -14.35 7.80
CA ALA A 710 -30.25 -14.11 9.23
C ALA A 710 -29.95 -12.64 9.60
N ALA A 711 -28.94 -12.02 8.97
CA ALA A 711 -28.62 -10.61 9.19
C ALA A 711 -29.76 -9.68 8.76
N ARG A 712 -30.44 -9.99 7.64
CA ARG A 712 -31.65 -9.27 7.19
C ARG A 712 -32.80 -9.43 8.17
N GLU A 713 -33.04 -10.65 8.65
CA GLU A 713 -34.07 -10.90 9.66
C GLU A 713 -33.79 -10.13 10.95
N GLN A 714 -32.55 -10.20 11.45
CA GLN A 714 -32.11 -9.47 12.64
C GLN A 714 -32.21 -7.95 12.46
N ALA A 715 -31.92 -7.42 11.28
CA ALA A 715 -32.09 -5.99 10.99
C ALA A 715 -33.57 -5.55 11.03
N LEU A 716 -34.51 -6.43 10.68
CA LEU A 716 -35.94 -6.16 10.69
C LEU A 716 -36.58 -6.35 12.07
N ARG A 717 -36.21 -7.41 12.78
CA ARG A 717 -36.87 -7.85 14.02
C ARG A 717 -36.09 -7.46 15.29
N GLY A 718 -34.86 -6.98 15.14
CA GLY A 718 -33.92 -6.87 16.23
C GLY A 718 -33.37 -8.24 16.67
N ARG A 719 -32.43 -8.23 17.62
CA ARG A 719 -31.98 -9.44 18.32
C ARG A 719 -32.61 -9.44 19.71
N ALA A 720 -32.99 -10.62 20.21
CA ALA A 720 -33.41 -10.75 21.60
C ALA A 720 -32.25 -10.30 22.52
N PRO A 721 -32.52 -9.49 23.56
CA PRO A 721 -31.47 -9.07 24.48
C PRO A 721 -30.91 -10.28 25.21
N GLU A 722 -29.59 -10.46 25.14
CA GLU A 722 -28.89 -11.46 25.95
C GLU A 722 -28.66 -10.88 27.34
N PRO A 723 -28.97 -11.61 28.41
CA PRO A 723 -28.70 -11.13 29.77
C PRO A 723 -27.18 -10.97 29.93
N PRO A 724 -26.71 -9.85 30.51
CA PRO A 724 -25.29 -9.66 30.73
C PRO A 724 -24.75 -10.76 31.66
N PRO A 725 -23.47 -11.16 31.52
CA PRO A 725 -22.86 -12.14 32.41
C PRO A 725 -23.00 -11.70 33.88
N PRO A 726 -23.28 -12.64 34.81
CA PRO A 726 -23.38 -12.33 36.23
C PRO A 726 -22.06 -11.77 36.75
N THR A 727 -22.14 -10.83 37.68
CA THR A 727 -20.99 -10.00 38.06
C THR A 727 -21.11 -9.53 39.50
N LEU A 728 -19.99 -9.60 40.24
CA LEU A 728 -19.87 -9.05 41.60
C LEU A 728 -19.48 -7.56 41.58
N TYR A 729 -19.15 -7.02 40.41
CA TYR A 729 -18.76 -5.61 40.27
C TYR A 729 -19.99 -4.73 40.06
N GLU A 730 -20.07 -3.65 40.82
CA GLU A 730 -21.08 -2.62 40.63
C GLU A 730 -20.94 -1.93 39.28
N ASN A 731 -22.08 -1.46 38.74
CA ASN A 731 -22.10 -0.67 37.52
C ASN A 731 -21.41 0.68 37.76
N GLN A 732 -20.42 0.97 36.91
CA GLN A 732 -19.62 2.17 37.03
C GLN A 732 -20.37 3.40 36.52
N LYS A 733 -20.21 4.53 37.22
CA LYS A 733 -20.76 5.82 36.80
C LYS A 733 -19.67 6.68 36.17
N TYR A 734 -19.94 7.19 34.98
CA TYR A 734 -19.02 8.06 34.25
C TYR A 734 -19.57 9.50 34.26
N PRO A 735 -18.94 10.44 35.00
CA PRO A 735 -19.43 11.82 35.09
C PRO A 735 -19.30 12.57 33.76
N GLY A 736 -18.23 12.30 33.01
CA GLY A 736 -17.96 12.89 31.69
C GLY A 736 -18.48 12.06 30.50
N PRO A 737 -17.93 12.31 29.30
CA PRO A 737 -18.08 11.42 28.14
C PRO A 737 -17.60 10.00 28.46
N ARG A 738 -18.18 9.00 27.80
CA ARG A 738 -17.70 7.60 27.85
C ARG A 738 -17.14 7.24 26.49
N TRP A 739 -15.83 7.12 26.37
CA TRP A 739 -15.21 6.81 25.08
C TRP A 739 -15.34 5.33 24.71
N GLY A 740 -15.71 5.07 23.46
CA GLY A 740 -15.83 3.70 22.94
C GLY A 740 -15.55 3.63 21.45
N MET A 741 -15.50 2.40 20.95
CA MET A 741 -15.22 2.13 19.55
C MET A 741 -16.10 1.00 19.03
N THR A 742 -16.56 1.10 17.79
CA THR A 742 -17.21 0.00 17.08
C THR A 742 -16.37 -0.39 15.87
N ILE A 743 -16.18 -1.69 15.66
CA ILE A 743 -15.41 -2.24 14.54
C ILE A 743 -16.32 -3.15 13.71
N ASP A 744 -16.64 -2.72 12.49
CA ASP A 744 -17.39 -3.54 11.53
C ASP A 744 -16.46 -4.54 10.83
N VAL A 745 -16.54 -5.80 11.25
CA VAL A 745 -15.72 -6.88 10.71
C VAL A 745 -16.13 -7.21 9.27
N ASP A 746 -17.37 -6.95 8.87
CA ASP A 746 -17.85 -7.12 7.50
C ASP A 746 -17.19 -6.12 6.54
N ALA A 747 -16.91 -4.90 7.02
CA ALA A 747 -16.24 -3.86 6.24
C ALA A 747 -14.70 -3.97 6.30
N CYS A 748 -14.14 -4.80 7.20
CA CYS A 748 -12.69 -4.89 7.37
C CYS A 748 -12.06 -5.76 6.28
N VAL A 749 -11.34 -5.12 5.34
CA VAL A 749 -10.72 -5.81 4.19
C VAL A 749 -9.30 -6.33 4.44
N GLY A 750 -8.75 -6.20 5.65
CA GLY A 750 -7.42 -6.73 5.95
C GLY A 750 -6.22 -5.85 5.49
N CYS A 751 -6.42 -4.57 5.15
CA CYS A 751 -5.38 -3.76 4.44
C CYS A 751 -4.18 -3.27 5.28
N GLN A 752 -4.11 -3.58 6.59
CA GLN A 752 -3.03 -3.18 7.52
C GLN A 752 -2.77 -1.67 7.70
N ALA A 753 -3.52 -0.78 7.03
CA ALA A 753 -3.34 0.67 7.15
C ALA A 753 -3.51 1.16 8.60
N CYS A 754 -4.42 0.57 9.36
CA CYS A 754 -4.65 0.89 10.77
C CYS A 754 -3.44 0.57 11.67
N VAL A 755 -2.67 -0.47 11.33
CA VAL A 755 -1.45 -0.86 12.08
C VAL A 755 -0.36 0.18 11.89
N VAL A 756 -0.02 0.48 10.64
CA VAL A 756 1.03 1.47 10.33
C VAL A 756 0.64 2.88 10.79
N SER A 757 -0.62 3.29 10.63
CA SER A 757 -1.08 4.58 11.14
C SER A 757 -0.99 4.67 12.67
N CYS A 758 -1.29 3.58 13.39
CA CYS A 758 -1.13 3.52 14.85
C CYS A 758 0.34 3.62 15.26
N GLN A 759 1.25 2.98 14.51
CA GLN A 759 2.68 3.09 14.76
C GLN A 759 3.18 4.53 14.56
N ALA A 760 2.79 5.14 13.44
CA ALA A 760 3.17 6.50 13.08
C ALA A 760 2.65 7.55 14.07
N GLU A 761 1.38 7.44 14.49
CA GLU A 761 0.76 8.39 15.41
C GLU A 761 1.34 8.31 16.82
N ASN A 762 1.61 7.09 17.30
CA ASN A 762 1.88 6.86 18.72
C ASN A 762 3.34 6.51 19.00
N ASN A 763 4.28 6.90 18.15
CA ASN A 763 5.72 6.69 18.35
C ASN A 763 6.09 5.24 18.69
N VAL A 764 5.39 4.26 18.10
CA VAL A 764 5.68 2.84 18.36
C VAL A 764 7.00 2.49 17.67
N PRO A 765 8.02 1.99 18.41
CA PRO A 765 9.31 1.71 17.81
C PRO A 765 9.28 0.41 16.99
N VAL A 766 10.25 0.32 16.08
CA VAL A 766 10.52 -0.89 15.29
C VAL A 766 11.45 -1.81 16.07
N VAL A 767 11.13 -3.11 16.14
CA VAL A 767 11.86 -4.09 16.98
C VAL A 767 12.82 -4.99 16.21
N GLY A 768 12.62 -5.13 14.90
CA GLY A 768 13.47 -5.95 14.03
C GLY A 768 13.10 -7.44 14.00
N LYS A 769 13.66 -8.16 13.03
CA LYS A 769 13.26 -9.55 12.70
C LYS A 769 13.37 -10.54 13.85
N ALA A 770 14.48 -10.55 14.57
CA ALA A 770 14.73 -11.53 15.63
C ALA A 770 13.73 -11.37 16.79
N SER A 771 13.47 -10.11 17.20
CA SER A 771 12.48 -9.78 18.23
C SER A 771 11.07 -10.11 17.78
N ALA A 772 10.73 -9.79 16.52
CA ALA A 772 9.44 -10.14 15.91
C ALA A 772 9.20 -11.65 15.89
N ALA A 773 10.19 -12.45 15.47
CA ALA A 773 10.11 -13.91 15.45
C ALA A 773 9.94 -14.52 16.85
N TYR A 774 10.43 -13.87 17.90
CA TYR A 774 10.22 -14.30 19.29
C TYR A 774 8.82 -13.91 19.83
N GLY A 775 8.02 -13.15 19.08
CA GLY A 775 6.73 -12.64 19.56
C GLY A 775 6.84 -11.36 20.40
N ARG A 776 7.89 -10.55 20.19
CA ARG A 776 8.14 -9.29 20.90
C ARG A 776 7.82 -8.04 20.07
N GLN A 777 6.99 -8.18 19.04
CA GLN A 777 6.49 -7.06 18.25
C GLN A 777 5.72 -6.04 19.12
N LEU A 778 5.83 -4.76 18.80
CA LEU A 778 5.20 -3.68 19.58
C LEU A 778 3.93 -3.11 18.94
N HIS A 779 3.30 -3.83 18.01
CA HIS A 779 2.02 -3.43 17.41
C HIS A 779 0.91 -3.32 18.47
N TRP A 780 0.35 -2.11 18.64
CA TRP A 780 -0.74 -1.79 19.59
C TRP A 780 -2.13 -2.20 19.09
N ILE A 781 -2.28 -2.23 17.78
CA ILE A 781 -3.39 -2.85 17.06
C ILE A 781 -2.77 -3.91 16.15
N ARG A 782 -3.32 -5.11 16.19
CA ARG A 782 -2.91 -6.22 15.32
C ARG A 782 -4.10 -6.63 14.48
N LEU A 783 -3.86 -6.90 13.21
CA LEU A 783 -4.90 -7.36 12.31
C LEU A 783 -4.76 -8.87 12.16
N GLU A 784 -5.62 -9.60 12.86
CA GLU A 784 -5.62 -11.06 12.88
C GLU A 784 -6.41 -11.58 11.68
N ARG A 785 -5.89 -12.62 11.03
CA ARG A 785 -6.60 -13.36 9.99
C ARG A 785 -7.08 -14.69 10.58
N TRP A 786 -8.38 -14.89 10.60
CA TRP A 786 -9.01 -16.15 10.98
C TRP A 786 -9.56 -16.84 9.75
N ALA A 787 -9.33 -18.15 9.63
CA ALA A 787 -9.68 -18.96 8.47
C ALA A 787 -10.50 -20.16 8.94
N ASP A 788 -11.82 -20.09 8.75
CA ASP A 788 -12.75 -21.16 9.13
C ASP A 788 -13.12 -22.03 7.92
N GLY A 789 -13.54 -23.27 8.16
CA GLY A 789 -14.00 -24.19 7.12
C GLY A 789 -12.89 -25.06 6.52
N LYS A 790 -13.02 -25.42 5.24
CA LYS A 790 -12.06 -26.32 4.58
C LYS A 790 -10.75 -25.58 4.29
N PRO A 791 -9.57 -26.15 4.59
CA PRO A 791 -8.28 -25.48 4.36
C PRO A 791 -8.05 -25.01 2.91
N GLU A 792 -8.54 -25.74 1.93
CA GLU A 792 -8.43 -25.43 0.51
C GLU A 792 -9.41 -24.35 0.02
N HIS A 793 -10.48 -24.07 0.78
CA HIS A 793 -11.50 -23.06 0.50
C HIS A 793 -11.98 -22.41 1.82
N PRO A 794 -11.10 -21.71 2.56
CA PRO A 794 -11.46 -21.17 3.86
C PRO A 794 -12.27 -19.88 3.72
N THR A 795 -13.19 -19.68 4.65
CA THR A 795 -13.83 -18.37 4.88
C THR A 795 -12.90 -17.54 5.74
N ASN A 796 -12.34 -16.46 5.18
CA ASN A 796 -11.44 -15.59 5.91
C ASN A 796 -12.18 -14.45 6.60
N THR A 797 -11.81 -14.17 7.83
CA THR A 797 -12.28 -13.04 8.61
C THR A 797 -11.10 -12.25 9.17
N PHE A 798 -11.10 -10.93 8.96
CA PHE A 798 -10.04 -10.04 9.44
C PHE A 798 -10.52 -9.31 10.69
N LEU A 799 -9.89 -9.58 11.84
CA LEU A 799 -10.27 -9.02 13.12
C LEU A 799 -9.19 -8.06 13.63
N PRO A 800 -9.44 -6.73 13.63
CA PRO A 800 -8.56 -5.79 14.29
C PRO A 800 -8.65 -5.95 15.82
N MET A 801 -7.59 -6.44 16.43
CA MET A 801 -7.49 -6.66 17.87
C MET A 801 -6.56 -5.62 18.52
N LEU A 802 -7.06 -4.93 19.53
CA LEU A 802 -6.39 -3.82 20.22
C LEU A 802 -6.82 -3.81 21.70
N CYS A 803 -6.29 -2.86 22.50
CA CYS A 803 -6.80 -2.68 23.85
C CYS A 803 -8.31 -2.43 23.83
N GLN A 804 -9.05 -3.25 24.56
CA GLN A 804 -10.51 -3.21 24.61
C GLN A 804 -11.04 -2.15 25.58
N HIS A 805 -10.15 -1.47 26.31
CA HIS A 805 -10.50 -0.47 27.34
C HIS A 805 -11.64 -0.97 28.26
N CYS A 806 -11.46 -2.19 28.77
CA CYS A 806 -12.45 -2.91 29.57
C CYS A 806 -12.87 -2.10 30.79
N GLU A 807 -14.18 -2.07 31.08
CA GLU A 807 -14.72 -1.52 32.32
C GLU A 807 -14.32 -2.39 33.52
N VAL A 808 -14.35 -3.71 33.40
CA VAL A 808 -13.80 -4.63 34.41
C VAL A 808 -12.44 -5.11 33.91
N ALA A 809 -11.45 -4.22 33.93
CA ALA A 809 -10.12 -4.47 33.37
C ALA A 809 -9.25 -5.35 34.30
N PRO A 810 -8.99 -6.62 33.97
CA PRO A 810 -8.17 -7.51 34.81
C PRO A 810 -6.70 -7.06 34.88
N CYS A 811 -6.26 -6.24 33.93
CA CYS A 811 -4.91 -5.72 33.85
C CYS A 811 -4.62 -4.52 34.78
N GLU A 812 -5.65 -3.90 35.38
CA GLU A 812 -5.52 -2.80 36.35
C GLU A 812 -5.10 -3.28 37.76
N PRO A 813 -5.86 -4.17 38.45
CA PRO A 813 -5.59 -4.52 39.85
C PRO A 813 -4.28 -5.27 40.06
N VAL A 814 -3.74 -5.90 39.01
CA VAL A 814 -2.46 -6.63 39.06
C VAL A 814 -1.24 -5.72 38.93
N CYS A 815 -1.42 -4.41 38.73
CA CYS A 815 -0.32 -3.46 38.67
C CYS A 815 0.03 -2.95 40.08
N PRO A 816 1.18 -3.36 40.68
CA PRO A 816 1.50 -3.02 42.06
C PRO A 816 1.80 -1.52 42.29
N VAL A 817 1.99 -0.78 41.21
CA VAL A 817 2.39 0.65 41.23
C VAL A 817 1.33 1.56 40.61
N TYR A 818 0.16 1.03 40.27
CA TYR A 818 -0.96 1.77 39.65
C TYR A 818 -0.58 2.51 38.34
N ALA A 819 0.35 1.94 37.57
CA ALA A 819 0.69 2.46 36.25
C ALA A 819 -0.42 2.19 35.21
N ALA A 820 -1.20 1.13 35.40
CA ALA A 820 -2.45 0.89 34.69
C ALA A 820 -3.60 1.25 35.63
N TYR A 821 -4.51 2.12 35.17
CA TYR A 821 -5.65 2.60 35.94
C TYR A 821 -6.80 2.98 35.00
N ARG A 822 -7.95 3.32 35.56
CA ARG A 822 -9.11 3.79 34.80
C ARG A 822 -9.35 5.28 34.99
N THR A 823 -9.63 5.99 33.90
CA THR A 823 -10.02 7.39 33.96
C THR A 823 -11.52 7.53 34.24
N GLU A 824 -11.94 8.73 34.66
CA GLU A 824 -13.37 9.07 34.84
C GLU A 824 -14.19 9.01 33.53
N GLU A 825 -13.52 8.96 32.37
CA GLU A 825 -14.13 8.84 31.04
C GLU A 825 -14.16 7.40 30.51
N GLY A 826 -13.80 6.43 31.35
CA GLY A 826 -13.83 5.00 31.00
C GLY A 826 -12.64 4.50 30.18
N LEU A 827 -11.59 5.32 30.01
CA LEU A 827 -10.37 4.86 29.36
C LEU A 827 -9.51 4.07 30.34
N ASN A 828 -9.01 2.91 29.93
CA ASN A 828 -7.87 2.31 30.59
C ASN A 828 -6.62 3.16 30.30
N GLY A 829 -6.13 3.89 31.29
CA GLY A 829 -4.89 4.68 31.22
C GLY A 829 -3.64 3.82 31.36
N GLN A 830 -2.57 4.21 30.68
CA GLN A 830 -1.22 3.67 30.88
C GLN A 830 -0.26 4.82 31.14
N VAL A 831 0.24 4.89 32.38
CA VAL A 831 1.22 5.89 32.81
C VAL A 831 2.60 5.29 32.64
N TYR A 832 3.29 5.67 31.57
CA TYR A 832 4.54 5.02 31.14
C TYR A 832 5.66 5.15 32.19
N ASN A 833 5.87 6.34 32.74
CA ASN A 833 6.90 6.64 33.75
C ASN A 833 6.65 5.99 35.12
N ARG A 834 5.43 5.52 35.41
CA ARG A 834 5.11 4.78 36.65
C ARG A 834 5.34 3.27 36.51
N CYS A 835 5.43 2.77 35.28
CA CYS A 835 5.56 1.34 35.03
C CYS A 835 6.96 0.83 35.41
N VAL A 836 7.03 -0.04 36.43
CA VAL A 836 8.29 -0.69 36.87
C VAL A 836 8.58 -2.02 36.18
N GLY A 837 7.80 -2.37 35.14
CA GLY A 837 8.12 -3.48 34.26
C GLY A 837 7.88 -4.89 34.82
N THR A 838 6.96 -5.06 35.78
CA THR A 838 6.61 -6.39 36.31
C THR A 838 5.96 -7.32 35.26
N ARG A 839 5.41 -6.73 34.20
CA ARG A 839 4.73 -7.40 33.05
C ARG A 839 3.43 -8.14 33.38
N TYR A 840 3.01 -8.21 34.65
CA TYR A 840 1.85 -9.00 35.05
C TYR A 840 0.54 -8.52 34.39
N CYS A 841 0.39 -7.20 34.16
CA CYS A 841 -0.75 -6.65 33.43
C CYS A 841 -0.90 -7.22 32.02
N GLY A 842 0.20 -7.62 31.36
CA GLY A 842 0.18 -8.28 30.05
C GLY A 842 -0.27 -9.74 30.11
N ASN A 843 0.06 -10.45 31.19
CA ASN A 843 -0.40 -11.83 31.40
C ASN A 843 -1.89 -11.87 31.74
N ASN A 844 -2.37 -10.95 32.58
CA ASN A 844 -3.77 -10.92 33.01
C ASN A 844 -4.71 -10.27 31.98
N CYS A 845 -4.17 -9.72 30.88
CA CYS A 845 -4.99 -9.20 29.79
C CYS A 845 -5.39 -10.37 28.87
N PRO A 846 -6.67 -10.76 28.81
CA PRO A 846 -7.09 -11.94 28.05
C PRO A 846 -6.87 -11.78 26.54
N TYR A 847 -6.81 -10.53 26.06
CA TYR A 847 -6.52 -10.21 24.67
C TYR A 847 -5.03 -10.15 24.35
N HIS A 848 -4.11 -10.21 25.33
CA HIS A 848 -2.66 -10.06 25.12
C HIS A 848 -2.27 -8.85 24.25
N VAL A 849 -2.92 -7.70 24.46
CA VAL A 849 -2.75 -6.44 23.71
C VAL A 849 -1.85 -5.42 24.41
N ARG A 850 -1.29 -5.78 25.57
CA ARG A 850 -0.22 -5.01 26.21
C ARG A 850 1.14 -5.46 25.68
N ARG A 851 1.96 -4.51 25.27
CA ARG A 851 3.25 -4.73 24.62
C ARG A 851 4.37 -4.23 25.51
N PHE A 852 5.41 -5.03 25.71
CA PHE A 852 6.49 -4.71 26.63
C PHE A 852 7.74 -4.27 25.88
N ASN A 853 8.33 -3.16 26.29
CA ASN A 853 9.62 -2.72 25.76
C ASN A 853 10.75 -3.57 26.37
N TRP A 854 11.18 -4.58 25.62
CA TRP A 854 12.24 -5.51 26.05
C TRP A 854 13.63 -4.92 25.99
N PHE A 855 13.83 -3.93 25.12
CA PHE A 855 15.10 -3.28 24.86
C PHE A 855 14.90 -1.77 24.83
N GLN A 856 16.00 -1.03 24.89
CA GLN A 856 15.98 0.38 24.49
C GLN A 856 15.98 0.40 22.96
N TYR A 857 14.85 0.79 22.36
CA TYR A 857 14.75 0.90 20.91
C TYR A 857 15.23 2.26 20.44
N GLU A 858 16.02 2.28 19.38
CA GLU A 858 16.58 3.49 18.80
C GLU A 858 15.81 3.91 17.55
N PHE A 859 15.74 5.23 17.35
CA PHE A 859 15.28 5.87 16.12
C PHE A 859 16.51 6.43 15.41
N PRO A 860 17.03 5.76 14.36
CA PRO A 860 18.26 6.19 13.69
C PRO A 860 18.09 7.56 13.05
N ALA A 861 19.05 8.46 13.27
CA ALA A 861 19.00 9.81 12.72
C ALA A 861 18.81 9.85 11.19
N PRO A 862 17.87 10.65 10.64
CA PRO A 862 17.00 11.64 11.32
C PRO A 862 15.56 11.14 11.64
N LEU A 863 15.32 9.83 11.82
CA LEU A 863 13.98 9.28 12.08
C LEU A 863 13.38 9.69 13.42
N GLU A 864 14.13 10.27 14.35
CA GLU A 864 13.60 10.90 15.55
C GLU A 864 12.77 12.16 15.23
N VAL A 865 13.00 12.79 14.08
CA VAL A 865 12.32 14.03 13.68
C VAL A 865 10.84 13.77 13.32
N GLN A 866 10.46 12.55 12.95
CA GLN A 866 9.04 12.23 12.70
C GLN A 866 8.21 12.01 13.97
N LEU A 867 8.84 11.94 15.16
CA LEU A 867 8.14 11.57 16.38
C LEU A 867 7.08 12.62 16.75
N ASN A 868 5.87 12.13 17.05
CA ASN A 868 4.75 12.95 17.51
C ASN A 868 5.10 13.57 18.88
N PRO A 869 5.19 14.91 18.99
CA PRO A 869 5.59 15.54 20.24
C PRO A 869 4.55 15.38 21.36
N ASP A 870 3.30 15.04 21.03
CA ASP A 870 2.20 14.92 21.98
C ASP A 870 2.13 13.50 22.61
N VAL A 871 3.05 12.60 22.25
CA VAL A 871 3.09 11.21 22.72
C VAL A 871 4.48 10.87 23.24
N THR A 872 4.55 10.42 24.50
CA THR A 872 5.81 9.99 25.13
C THR A 872 6.52 8.93 24.27
N VAL A 873 7.82 9.08 24.06
CA VAL A 873 8.70 8.01 23.53
C VAL A 873 9.09 7.10 24.70
N ARG A 874 8.80 5.81 24.61
CA ARG A 874 8.98 4.90 25.75
C ARG A 874 10.40 4.36 25.80
N GLN A 875 10.83 4.07 27.02
CA GLN A 875 12.13 3.47 27.32
C GLN A 875 11.98 1.96 27.57
N LEU A 876 13.13 1.28 27.70
CA LEU A 876 13.23 -0.08 28.21
C LEU A 876 12.38 -0.29 29.48
N GLY A 877 11.75 -1.46 29.60
CA GLY A 877 11.10 -1.89 30.83
C GLY A 877 9.67 -1.40 31.04
N VAL A 878 9.09 -0.73 30.04
CA VAL A 878 7.74 -0.13 30.13
C VAL A 878 6.72 -0.93 29.31
N MET A 879 5.52 -1.09 29.86
CA MET A 879 4.35 -1.60 29.14
C MET A 879 3.64 -0.51 28.35
N GLU A 880 3.23 -0.87 27.15
CA GLU A 880 2.46 -0.07 26.21
C GLU A 880 1.16 -0.78 25.83
N LYS A 881 0.24 -0.01 25.25
CA LYS A 881 -1.02 -0.51 24.70
C LYS A 881 -1.67 0.58 23.85
N CYS A 882 -2.68 0.20 23.05
CA CYS A 882 -3.59 1.19 22.49
C CYS A 882 -4.20 2.06 23.62
N THR A 883 -4.19 3.38 23.42
CA THR A 883 -4.71 4.40 24.34
C THR A 883 -5.97 5.08 23.81
N MET A 884 -6.58 4.54 22.75
CA MET A 884 -7.62 5.23 21.95
C MET A 884 -7.16 6.61 21.46
N CYS A 885 -5.87 6.74 21.12
CA CYS A 885 -5.25 8.01 20.71
C CYS A 885 -5.58 9.14 21.70
N LEU A 886 -5.31 8.94 23.00
CA LEU A 886 -5.59 9.89 24.08
C LEU A 886 -5.17 11.33 23.75
N GLN A 887 -4.02 11.52 23.10
CA GLN A 887 -3.54 12.82 22.64
C GLN A 887 -4.52 13.55 21.71
N ARG A 888 -5.25 12.81 20.86
CA ARG A 888 -6.30 13.35 19.99
C ARG A 888 -7.59 13.61 20.74
N ILE A 889 -7.91 12.79 21.74
CA ILE A 889 -9.04 13.03 22.65
C ILE A 889 -8.85 14.35 23.39
N ILE A 890 -7.66 14.56 23.96
CA ILE A 890 -7.31 15.81 24.65
C ILE A 890 -7.42 16.99 23.69
N ALA A 891 -6.79 16.93 22.52
CA ALA A 891 -6.85 18.02 21.54
C ALA A 891 -8.29 18.35 21.09
N GLY A 892 -9.13 17.35 20.84
CA GLY A 892 -10.53 17.57 20.46
C GLY A 892 -11.38 18.16 21.60
N LYS A 893 -11.12 17.75 22.85
CA LYS A 893 -11.75 18.34 24.03
C LYS A 893 -11.33 19.79 24.26
N ASP A 894 -10.03 20.08 24.11
CA ASP A 894 -9.51 21.44 24.24
C ASP A 894 -10.13 22.36 23.20
N ARG A 895 -10.20 21.92 21.93
CA ARG A 895 -10.90 22.68 20.87
C ARG A 895 -12.36 22.94 21.23
N ALA A 896 -13.10 21.92 21.67
CA ALA A 896 -14.50 22.09 22.04
C ALA A 896 -14.68 23.06 23.23
N ARG A 897 -13.80 22.99 24.23
CA ARG A 897 -13.77 23.92 25.37
C ARG A 897 -13.49 25.36 24.89
N ASP A 898 -12.50 25.55 24.04
CA ASP A 898 -12.12 26.88 23.53
C ASP A 898 -13.24 27.49 22.67
N GLU A 899 -14.02 26.64 21.97
CA GLU A 899 -15.24 27.01 21.23
C GLU A 899 -16.50 27.11 22.13
N ASN A 900 -16.37 26.96 23.45
CA ASN A 900 -17.46 26.99 24.44
C ASN A 900 -18.63 26.04 24.13
N ARG A 901 -18.31 24.81 23.69
CA ARG A 901 -19.30 23.79 23.35
C ARG A 901 -18.89 22.41 23.84
N ALA A 902 -19.86 21.49 23.88
CA ALA A 902 -19.57 20.08 24.08
C ALA A 902 -18.84 19.49 22.86
N VAL A 903 -18.11 18.38 23.11
CA VAL A 903 -17.55 17.56 22.03
C VAL A 903 -18.69 16.92 21.25
N ARG A 904 -18.63 17.02 19.92
CA ARG A 904 -19.60 16.48 18.97
C ARG A 904 -19.02 15.22 18.31
N ASP A 905 -19.89 14.39 17.74
CA ASP A 905 -19.45 13.28 16.91
C ASP A 905 -18.58 13.79 15.75
N GLY A 906 -17.49 13.07 15.46
CA GLY A 906 -16.50 13.46 14.45
C GLY A 906 -15.49 14.53 14.88
N ASP A 907 -15.62 15.19 16.04
CA ASP A 907 -14.59 16.12 16.52
C ASP A 907 -13.24 15.44 16.75
N ILE A 908 -13.29 14.18 17.19
CA ILE A 908 -12.13 13.34 17.50
C ILE A 908 -12.16 12.14 16.57
N GLN A 909 -11.13 11.99 15.75
CA GLN A 909 -10.90 10.79 14.95
C GLN A 909 -9.58 10.16 15.34
N THR A 910 -9.63 8.89 15.75
CA THR A 910 -8.42 8.13 16.07
C THR A 910 -7.61 7.84 14.79
N ALA A 911 -6.30 7.62 14.91
CA ALA A 911 -5.45 7.38 13.75
C ALA A 911 -5.82 6.09 12.98
N CYS A 912 -6.36 5.07 13.66
CA CYS A 912 -6.82 3.85 13.02
C CYS A 912 -8.19 4.00 12.33
N GLN A 913 -9.08 4.85 12.87
CA GLN A 913 -10.34 5.23 12.21
C GLN A 913 -10.09 6.05 10.95
N GLN A 914 -9.35 7.16 11.06
CA GLN A 914 -9.18 8.12 9.98
C GLN A 914 -8.52 7.49 8.74
N THR A 915 -7.55 6.60 8.95
CA THR A 915 -6.79 5.97 7.87
C THR A 915 -7.58 4.88 7.13
N CYS A 916 -8.64 4.33 7.73
CA CYS A 916 -9.34 3.14 7.25
C CYS A 916 -10.12 3.43 5.96
N PRO A 917 -9.77 2.84 4.80
CA PRO A 917 -10.44 3.14 3.53
C PRO A 917 -11.90 2.69 3.51
N THR A 918 -12.25 1.64 4.25
CA THR A 918 -13.60 1.08 4.31
C THR A 918 -14.43 1.64 5.45
N GLN A 919 -13.85 2.53 6.28
CA GLN A 919 -14.49 3.10 7.48
C GLN A 919 -15.02 2.02 8.44
N ALA A 920 -14.28 0.91 8.57
CA ALA A 920 -14.64 -0.20 9.45
C ALA A 920 -14.56 0.18 10.94
N ILE A 921 -13.75 1.17 11.31
CA ILE A 921 -13.54 1.58 12.71
C ILE A 921 -14.27 2.90 12.95
N THR A 922 -15.16 2.95 13.94
CA THR A 922 -15.86 4.17 14.38
C THR A 922 -15.57 4.41 15.85
N PHE A 923 -15.06 5.59 16.20
CA PHE A 923 -14.80 5.98 17.60
C PHE A 923 -15.66 7.18 17.98
N GLY A 924 -16.08 7.26 19.24
CA GLY A 924 -16.87 8.38 19.73
C GLY A 924 -17.32 8.23 21.18
N ASN A 925 -18.28 9.07 21.58
CA ASN A 925 -18.84 9.08 22.93
C ASN A 925 -20.08 8.17 23.03
N LEU A 926 -19.96 7.06 23.75
CA LEU A 926 -21.02 6.09 24.02
C LEU A 926 -22.20 6.66 24.82
N LYS A 927 -22.04 7.80 25.51
CA LYS A 927 -23.14 8.49 26.20
C LYS A 927 -23.94 9.43 25.30
N ASP A 928 -23.44 9.70 24.09
CA ASP A 928 -24.18 10.47 23.08
C ASP A 928 -24.97 9.49 22.21
N GLU A 929 -26.28 9.40 22.46
CA GLU A 929 -27.23 8.57 21.69
C GLU A 929 -27.31 8.97 20.21
N GLY A 930 -26.94 10.21 19.88
CA GLY A 930 -26.89 10.71 18.50
C GLY A 930 -25.65 10.26 17.75
N SER A 931 -24.59 9.85 18.45
CA SER A 931 -23.29 9.53 17.85
C SER A 931 -23.32 8.26 17.00
N SER A 932 -22.45 8.23 15.98
CA SER A 932 -22.32 7.10 15.08
C SER A 932 -21.91 5.82 15.82
N VAL A 933 -21.01 5.92 16.81
CA VAL A 933 -20.55 4.77 17.58
C VAL A 933 -21.70 4.14 18.38
N THR A 934 -22.50 4.93 19.09
CA THR A 934 -23.61 4.43 19.92
C THR A 934 -24.66 3.74 19.06
N LYS A 935 -25.02 4.32 17.91
CA LYS A 935 -25.94 3.68 16.96
C LYS A 935 -25.45 2.30 16.51
N LEU A 936 -24.14 2.17 16.24
CA LEU A 936 -23.57 0.88 15.83
C LEU A 936 -23.50 -0.14 16.99
N THR A 937 -23.34 0.30 18.25
CA THR A 937 -23.37 -0.63 19.40
C THR A 937 -24.73 -1.31 19.59
N HIS A 938 -25.81 -0.67 19.14
CA HIS A 938 -27.17 -1.23 19.15
C HIS A 938 -27.49 -2.08 17.92
N SER A 939 -26.52 -2.27 17.01
CA SER A 939 -26.69 -3.14 15.84
C SER A 939 -27.03 -4.56 16.30
N PRO A 940 -27.99 -5.26 15.66
CA PRO A 940 -28.25 -6.67 15.94
C PRO A 940 -27.02 -7.58 15.70
N ARG A 941 -26.06 -7.11 14.87
CA ARG A 941 -24.77 -7.78 14.63
C ARG A 941 -23.74 -7.55 15.73
N ALA A 942 -24.03 -6.71 16.73
CA ALA A 942 -23.08 -6.37 17.78
C ALA A 942 -22.74 -7.56 18.67
N TYR A 943 -21.47 -7.68 19.03
CA TYR A 943 -20.95 -8.62 20.02
C TYR A 943 -19.65 -8.09 20.65
N HIS A 944 -19.28 -8.66 21.79
CA HIS A 944 -17.98 -8.44 22.42
C HIS A 944 -17.11 -9.70 22.31
N VAL A 945 -15.82 -9.52 22.02
CA VAL A 945 -14.87 -10.63 21.98
C VAL A 945 -14.57 -11.08 23.41
N LEU A 946 -14.68 -12.39 23.66
CA LEU A 946 -14.51 -13.02 24.98
C LEU A 946 -15.48 -12.45 26.04
N GLU A 947 -16.74 -12.28 25.66
CA GLU A 947 -17.80 -11.76 26.54
C GLU A 947 -17.99 -12.60 27.80
N GLU A 948 -17.80 -13.92 27.69
CA GLU A 948 -17.89 -14.89 28.78
C GLU A 948 -16.92 -14.63 29.94
N ILE A 949 -15.82 -13.89 29.70
CA ILE A 949 -14.88 -13.48 30.75
C ILE A 949 -15.46 -12.35 31.63
N GLY A 950 -16.47 -11.62 31.14
CA GLY A 950 -17.13 -10.55 31.89
C GLY A 950 -16.27 -9.29 32.05
N THR A 951 -15.34 -9.02 31.11
CA THR A 951 -14.47 -7.82 31.17
C THR A 951 -15.20 -6.51 30.85
N ARG A 952 -16.42 -6.58 30.29
CA ARG A 952 -17.22 -5.43 29.82
C ARG A 952 -16.42 -4.46 28.92
N PRO A 953 -16.01 -4.90 27.71
CA PRO A 953 -15.23 -4.08 26.77
C PRO A 953 -15.90 -2.76 26.40
N SER A 954 -15.11 -1.71 26.16
CA SER A 954 -15.59 -0.46 25.54
C SER A 954 -15.53 -0.51 24.00
N ILE A 955 -15.10 -1.66 23.44
CA ILE A 955 -15.08 -1.91 22.00
C ILE A 955 -16.15 -2.95 21.67
N THR A 956 -17.00 -2.61 20.72
CA THR A 956 -18.03 -3.48 20.16
C THR A 956 -17.64 -3.90 18.75
N TYR A 957 -17.80 -5.17 18.42
CA TYR A 957 -17.56 -5.68 17.08
C TYR A 957 -18.89 -5.95 16.39
N LEU A 958 -18.97 -5.74 15.08
CA LEU A 958 -20.11 -6.20 14.27
C LEU A 958 -19.70 -7.47 13.52
N ARG A 959 -20.52 -8.52 13.62
CA ARG A 959 -20.29 -9.80 12.93
C ARG A 959 -20.11 -9.60 11.42
N LYS A 960 -19.19 -10.36 10.82
CA LYS A 960 -19.06 -10.44 9.36
C LYS A 960 -20.35 -11.03 8.77
N VAL A 961 -20.82 -10.49 7.65
CA VAL A 961 -21.97 -11.06 6.96
C VAL A 961 -21.46 -11.97 5.86
N VAL A 962 -21.79 -13.25 5.93
CA VAL A 962 -21.46 -14.24 4.91
C VAL A 962 -22.66 -14.46 4.01
N ARG A 963 -22.44 -14.54 2.70
CA ARG A 963 -23.48 -14.91 1.73
C ARG A 963 -23.31 -16.40 1.45
N GLY A 964 -24.32 -17.22 1.79
CA GLY A 964 -24.27 -18.66 1.49
C GLY A 964 -24.03 -18.92 0.00
N HIS A 965 -23.32 -20.00 -0.34
CA HIS A 965 -23.19 -20.44 -1.72
C HIS A 965 -24.59 -20.80 -2.25
N ALA A 966 -25.10 -19.99 -3.19
CA ALA A 966 -26.34 -20.29 -3.90
C ALA A 966 -26.22 -21.57 -4.73
#